data_AF-A0A2T2SQ78-F1
#
_entry.id   AF-A0A2T2SQ78-F1
#
_cell.length_a   1.000
_cell.length_b   1.000
_cell.length_c   1.000
_cell.angle_alpha   90.00
_cell.angle_beta   90.00
_cell.angle_gamma   90.00
#
_symmetry.space_group_name_H-M   'P 1'
#
loop_
_entity.id
_entity.type
_entity.pdbx_description
1 polymer ?
#
loop_
_entity_poly.entity_id
_entity_poly.type
_entity_poly.pdbx_seq_one_letter_code
_entity_poly.pdbx_strand_id
1 'polypeptide(L)'
;MPRLSSRFLLLFLVTAVLGGGLVGCDSGGGGDDLEASSATVQFASAGKSATPSDSLVSVPITLQNPQGSEVSVEVLFAAQASSAPDSAIGGGETKSVTFPSSAESGATQSVTFDVSKADLSGGPLDAYFALQNAQSEAPVEIGETDEFAINIGATPIAEARQKPTGTTVTIEGTITRSDDIGFYFQDGSGAALYVVHFGEGPLGSAVTSGDLGVGTQLRLTGSTGEYEGLYQLQDVGGSYTVLAQEAELPAPQEIALADVGEEYEAELVSVAGLTIDASGSFQAGTGYTLSNASGESITMFVPDGSGLVGQTIPDGETTYTGVVDVFGGSFQFLGLRAGDIGEADDGGGNGPNVVSIAEAREMNGTEVTVEGLVTRVAEAGAYLQDETAGVKISRQGSDFTGAVTKGDSLRATGTVTFFNGLAQFDQDDLASYEVRSSGHPLPESPPTLTLSEIADGGEEYEAEVVRVEGFTFANSDGTFASDGGDGFGNYTITDGSGGGGEEGVPFRVPEGSYYIDQSIPDGEVIFQGVLGQFSGSDDPSVDQGYQLTGLDEGDLEETDGGGGDAQVILAEDFQDGADLGAFSQYSVSSDSNWVHRSFEGNGYAYINQYDADEAANDWLITDEVLALDDFQNEVLTFANVKRYGSGDTDLRLKYSTDYDGEGDPTSATWTDISGRVTWDDASGDYTFQTAGPVDLSDLPGSVYLAFQYTEADDALWQLDDILIEEEGASDGGFSDPPGRP
;
A
#
# COMPACT_ATOMS: atom_id res chain seq x y z
N MET A 1 33.11 -4.91 27.70
CA MET A 1 34.01 -6.07 27.52
C MET A 1 33.12 -7.27 27.27
N PRO A 2 33.31 -8.04 26.18
CA PRO A 2 34.57 -8.66 25.77
C PRO A 2 35.32 -7.90 24.68
N ARG A 3 36.62 -8.22 24.55
CA ARG A 3 37.56 -7.65 23.59
C ARG A 3 37.51 -8.47 22.30
N LEU A 4 37.26 -7.83 21.16
CA LEU A 4 37.64 -8.37 19.85
C LEU A 4 38.91 -7.70 19.34
N SER A 5 39.62 -8.47 18.53
CA SER A 5 41.06 -8.51 18.40
C SER A 5 41.54 -7.66 17.22
N SER A 6 42.34 -6.64 17.52
CA SER A 6 43.18 -5.93 16.55
C SER A 6 44.24 -6.88 15.96
N ARG A 7 44.04 -7.30 14.70
CA ARG A 7 45.00 -7.90 13.75
C ARG A 7 44.45 -7.61 12.35
N PHE A 8 45.04 -6.79 11.50
CA PHE A 8 46.31 -7.06 10.81
C PHE A 8 46.85 -5.76 10.18
N LEU A 9 48.07 -5.37 10.56
CA LEU A 9 48.92 -4.41 9.85
C LEU A 9 50.28 -5.10 9.68
N LEU A 10 50.65 -5.42 8.43
CA LEU A 10 51.99 -5.79 7.91
C LEU A 10 51.76 -6.12 6.41
N LEU A 11 52.51 -5.71 5.40
CA LEU A 11 53.72 -4.92 5.20
C LEU A 11 53.88 -4.83 3.68
N PHE A 12 54.05 -3.65 3.07
CA PHE A 12 55.07 -3.47 2.03
C PHE A 12 55.52 -2.01 2.02
N LEU A 13 56.83 -1.88 1.89
CA LEU A 13 57.65 -0.71 2.15
C LEU A 13 57.99 -0.03 0.83
N VAL A 14 57.64 1.25 0.65
CA VAL A 14 58.44 2.15 -0.21
C VAL A 14 58.57 3.50 0.49
N THR A 15 59.82 3.84 0.76
CA THR A 15 60.34 5.09 1.31
C THR A 15 59.94 6.31 0.48
N ALA A 16 59.31 7.32 1.10
CA ALA A 16 59.35 8.70 0.65
C ALA A 16 59.99 9.57 1.73
N VAL A 17 61.14 10.17 1.39
CA VAL A 17 61.90 11.09 2.24
C VAL A 17 61.19 12.43 2.27
N LEU A 18 60.96 12.96 3.47
CA LEU A 18 60.55 14.35 3.72
C LEU A 18 61.58 15.35 3.20
N GLY A 19 61.11 16.39 2.53
CA GLY A 19 61.86 17.63 2.29
C GLY A 19 60.89 18.82 2.20
N GLY A 20 60.69 19.52 3.32
CA GLY A 20 59.92 20.76 3.34
C GLY A 20 60.68 21.94 2.75
N GLY A 21 59.94 22.90 2.18
CA GLY A 21 60.46 24.19 1.73
C GLY A 21 59.34 25.12 1.29
N LEU A 22 59.00 26.09 2.13
CA LEU A 22 58.13 27.23 1.82
C LEU A 22 58.84 28.29 0.97
N VAL A 23 58.03 29.05 0.23
CA VAL A 23 58.20 30.41 -0.35
C VAL A 23 58.81 30.54 -1.76
N GLY A 24 58.06 31.20 -2.65
CA GLY A 24 58.61 32.17 -3.60
C GLY A 24 57.85 32.31 -4.92
N CYS A 25 57.02 33.34 -5.06
CA CYS A 25 56.68 33.89 -6.37
C CYS A 25 57.96 34.39 -7.06
N ASP A 26 58.23 33.95 -8.29
CA ASP A 26 59.07 34.71 -9.23
C ASP A 26 58.67 34.43 -10.68
N SER A 27 58.69 35.50 -11.48
CA SER A 27 58.27 35.61 -12.86
C SER A 27 59.48 35.64 -13.78
N GLY A 28 59.50 34.86 -14.86
CA GLY A 28 60.47 35.09 -15.92
C GLY A 28 60.72 33.88 -16.81
N GLY A 29 60.21 33.94 -18.04
CA GLY A 29 60.42 32.90 -19.04
C GLY A 29 61.87 32.78 -19.53
N GLY A 30 62.22 31.55 -19.90
CA GLY A 30 63.43 31.16 -20.63
C GLY A 30 63.30 29.69 -21.01
N GLY A 31 63.36 29.40 -22.31
CA GLY A 31 62.96 28.12 -22.92
C GLY A 31 63.78 26.87 -22.58
N ASP A 32 63.20 25.75 -23.01
CA ASP A 32 63.73 24.39 -23.15
C ASP A 32 64.05 23.60 -21.88
N ASP A 33 62.99 22.99 -21.32
CA ASP A 33 62.84 21.52 -21.29
C ASP A 33 61.34 21.22 -21.15
N LEU A 34 60.64 20.99 -22.27
CA LEU A 34 59.39 20.25 -22.22
C LEU A 34 59.81 18.81 -21.87
N GLU A 35 59.90 18.50 -20.57
CA GLU A 35 59.75 17.12 -20.11
C GLU A 35 58.51 16.60 -20.83
N ALA A 36 58.70 15.74 -21.83
CA ALA A 36 57.59 15.13 -22.53
C ALA A 36 56.80 14.39 -21.45
N SER A 37 55.60 14.87 -21.12
CA SER A 37 54.77 14.15 -20.17
C SER A 37 54.59 12.74 -20.70
N SER A 38 54.95 11.76 -19.89
CA SER A 38 54.72 10.35 -20.16
C SER A 38 53.25 10.15 -20.55
N ALA A 39 52.98 9.17 -21.40
CA ALA A 39 51.59 8.75 -21.59
C ALA A 39 51.06 8.25 -20.23
N THR A 40 49.88 8.69 -19.82
CA THR A 40 49.29 8.30 -18.53
C THR A 40 48.05 7.48 -18.79
N VAL A 41 47.99 6.27 -18.24
CA VAL A 41 46.80 5.40 -18.27
C VAL A 41 46.19 5.31 -16.88
N GLN A 42 44.88 5.51 -16.77
CA GLN A 42 44.16 5.50 -15.49
C GLN A 42 42.69 5.16 -15.69
N PHE A 43 41.99 4.73 -14.64
CA PHE A 43 40.54 4.63 -14.70
C PHE A 43 39.90 6.00 -14.89
N ALA A 44 38.73 6.04 -15.54
CA ALA A 44 38.00 7.30 -15.75
C ALA A 44 37.34 7.81 -14.46
N SER A 45 37.07 6.92 -13.50
CA SER A 45 36.52 7.18 -12.17
C SER A 45 37.10 6.18 -11.17
N ALA A 46 36.92 6.41 -9.87
CA ALA A 46 37.37 5.50 -8.81
C ALA A 46 36.48 4.25 -8.64
N GLY A 47 35.32 4.21 -9.30
CA GLY A 47 34.41 3.09 -9.19
C GLY A 47 33.08 3.31 -9.89
N LYS A 48 32.20 2.31 -9.74
CA LYS A 48 30.83 2.27 -10.25
C LYS A 48 29.99 1.32 -9.40
N SER A 49 28.72 1.64 -9.20
CA SER A 49 27.79 0.70 -8.58
C SER A 49 27.02 -0.12 -9.62
N ALA A 50 26.57 -1.30 -9.21
CA ALA A 50 25.82 -2.22 -10.04
C ALA A 50 24.88 -3.10 -9.20
N THR A 51 23.97 -3.76 -9.89
CA THR A 51 23.07 -4.79 -9.37
C THR A 51 23.20 -6.04 -10.25
N PRO A 52 22.81 -7.23 -9.76
CA PRO A 52 22.80 -8.43 -10.61
C PRO A 52 22.00 -8.24 -11.91
N SER A 53 20.94 -7.41 -11.87
CA SER A 53 20.14 -7.05 -13.06
C SER A 53 20.90 -6.27 -14.13
N ASP A 54 21.97 -5.55 -13.79
CA ASP A 54 22.78 -4.82 -14.78
C ASP A 54 23.54 -5.75 -15.72
N SER A 55 23.73 -7.02 -15.33
CA SER A 55 24.49 -8.03 -16.04
C SER A 55 25.94 -7.60 -16.34
N LEU A 56 26.20 -6.87 -17.42
CA LEU A 56 27.54 -6.43 -17.83
C LEU A 56 27.85 -5.00 -17.38
N VAL A 57 28.77 -4.88 -16.42
CA VAL A 57 29.26 -3.59 -15.91
C VAL A 57 30.53 -3.19 -16.64
N SER A 58 30.53 -2.02 -17.28
CA SER A 58 31.69 -1.46 -17.97
C SER A 58 32.60 -0.67 -17.02
N VAL A 59 33.90 -0.97 -17.05
CA VAL A 59 34.97 -0.28 -16.33
C VAL A 59 35.78 0.52 -17.35
N PRO A 60 35.66 1.86 -17.38
CA PRO A 60 36.34 2.71 -18.35
C PRO A 60 37.77 3.07 -17.93
N ILE A 61 38.71 2.94 -18.86
CA ILE A 61 40.12 3.33 -18.74
C ILE A 61 40.36 4.46 -19.74
N THR A 62 41.06 5.51 -19.32
CA THR A 62 41.43 6.65 -20.17
C THR A 62 42.93 6.70 -20.40
N LEU A 63 43.31 7.22 -21.57
CA LEU A 63 44.70 7.51 -21.94
C LEU A 63 44.89 9.02 -22.10
N GLN A 64 45.89 9.57 -21.42
CA GLN A 64 46.31 10.96 -21.55
C GLN A 64 47.72 11.07 -22.14
N ASN A 65 48.00 12.16 -22.84
CA ASN A 65 49.30 12.47 -23.44
C ASN A 65 49.91 11.32 -24.29
N PRO A 66 49.15 10.70 -25.22
CA PRO A 66 49.66 9.61 -26.03
C PRO A 66 50.87 10.06 -26.87
N GLN A 67 51.93 9.25 -26.89
CA GLN A 67 53.20 9.57 -27.54
C GLN A 67 53.32 8.95 -28.95
N GLY A 68 52.20 8.63 -29.61
CA GLY A 68 52.18 8.02 -30.94
C GLY A 68 52.63 6.55 -30.98
N SER A 69 52.67 5.89 -29.82
CA SER A 69 52.93 4.45 -29.67
C SER A 69 51.68 3.75 -29.13
N GLU A 70 51.53 2.46 -29.44
CA GLU A 70 50.50 1.62 -28.81
C GLU A 70 50.75 1.53 -27.30
N VAL A 71 49.68 1.60 -26.51
CA VAL A 71 49.73 1.47 -25.05
C VAL A 71 48.82 0.32 -24.64
N SER A 72 49.34 -0.65 -23.89
CA SER A 72 48.56 -1.70 -23.25
C SER A 72 48.66 -1.64 -21.73
N VAL A 73 47.58 -2.00 -21.05
CA VAL A 73 47.51 -2.10 -19.58
C VAL A 73 46.65 -3.28 -19.19
N GLU A 74 46.98 -3.90 -18.05
CA GLU A 74 46.18 -4.98 -17.47
C GLU A 74 45.27 -4.45 -16.36
N VAL A 75 44.05 -4.98 -16.30
CA VAL A 75 43.08 -4.78 -15.22
C VAL A 75 43.04 -6.07 -14.41
N LEU A 76 43.55 -6.01 -13.19
CA LEU A 76 43.63 -7.14 -12.25
C LEU A 76 42.48 -7.06 -11.24
N PHE A 77 41.75 -8.17 -11.06
CA PHE A 77 40.82 -8.31 -9.93
C PHE A 77 41.59 -8.58 -8.61
N ALA A 78 41.46 -7.68 -7.64
CA ALA A 78 42.12 -7.76 -6.34
C ALA A 78 41.30 -8.62 -5.36
N ALA A 79 41.27 -9.94 -5.59
CA ALA A 79 40.44 -10.88 -4.82
C ALA A 79 40.66 -10.86 -3.30
N GLN A 80 41.83 -10.45 -2.82
CA GLN A 80 42.11 -10.36 -1.37
C GLN A 80 41.62 -9.05 -0.73
N ALA A 81 41.40 -8.01 -1.54
CA ALA A 81 40.82 -6.75 -1.09
C ALA A 81 39.29 -6.72 -1.28
N SER A 82 38.76 -7.64 -2.09
CA SER A 82 37.34 -7.72 -2.46
C SER A 82 36.55 -8.61 -1.51
N SER A 83 35.31 -8.20 -1.18
CA SER A 83 34.33 -9.10 -0.55
C SER A 83 33.59 -9.95 -1.59
N ALA A 84 33.50 -9.46 -2.85
CA ALA A 84 32.97 -10.22 -3.97
C ALA A 84 33.87 -11.42 -4.30
N PRO A 85 33.32 -12.65 -4.44
CA PRO A 85 34.06 -13.77 -5.02
C PRO A 85 34.20 -13.58 -6.54
N ASP A 86 35.22 -14.19 -7.15
CA ASP A 86 35.43 -14.19 -8.61
C ASP A 86 34.15 -14.52 -9.40
N SER A 87 33.34 -15.45 -8.90
CA SER A 87 32.09 -15.86 -9.54
C SER A 87 31.03 -14.75 -9.62
N ALA A 88 31.08 -13.77 -8.71
CA ALA A 88 30.15 -12.64 -8.67
C ALA A 88 30.44 -11.58 -9.74
N ILE A 89 31.58 -11.64 -10.43
CA ILE A 89 31.97 -10.69 -11.50
C ILE A 89 32.24 -11.38 -12.84
N GLY A 90 31.79 -12.64 -12.99
CA GLY A 90 31.99 -13.43 -14.20
C GLY A 90 33.39 -14.05 -14.32
N GLY A 91 34.18 -14.04 -13.25
CA GLY A 91 35.54 -14.58 -13.14
C GLY A 91 36.60 -13.50 -12.80
N GLY A 92 37.62 -13.89 -12.03
CA GLY A 92 38.75 -13.03 -11.63
C GLY A 92 39.92 -12.99 -12.62
N GLU A 93 39.68 -13.33 -13.90
CA GLU A 93 40.74 -13.34 -14.92
C GLU A 93 41.24 -11.92 -15.21
N THR A 94 42.55 -11.74 -15.27
CA THR A 94 43.18 -10.47 -15.67
C THR A 94 42.80 -10.14 -17.12
N LYS A 95 42.29 -8.93 -17.33
CA LYS A 95 41.88 -8.44 -18.65
C LYS A 95 42.91 -7.44 -19.16
N SER A 96 43.13 -7.41 -20.48
CA SER A 96 44.04 -6.45 -21.11
C SER A 96 43.26 -5.41 -21.90
N VAL A 97 43.67 -4.16 -21.81
CA VAL A 97 43.18 -3.04 -22.61
C VAL A 97 44.30 -2.54 -23.50
N THR A 98 44.00 -2.23 -24.76
CA THR A 98 44.97 -1.69 -25.71
C THR A 98 44.42 -0.42 -26.37
N PHE A 99 45.22 0.64 -26.32
CA PHE A 99 45.02 1.88 -27.06
C PHE A 99 45.93 1.88 -28.28
N PRO A 100 45.38 2.03 -29.51
CA PRO A 100 46.21 2.04 -30.71
C PRO A 100 47.14 3.25 -30.73
N SER A 101 48.22 3.18 -31.51
CA SER A 101 49.16 4.30 -31.69
C SER A 101 48.55 5.59 -32.24
N SER A 102 47.33 5.50 -32.79
CA SER A 102 46.54 6.64 -33.28
C SER A 102 45.60 7.24 -32.21
N ALA A 103 45.61 6.73 -30.99
CA ALA A 103 44.77 7.25 -29.91
C ALA A 103 45.13 8.71 -29.59
N GLU A 104 44.09 9.52 -29.37
CA GLU A 104 44.23 10.92 -28.96
C GLU A 104 44.13 11.04 -27.42
N SER A 105 44.58 12.16 -26.86
CA SER A 105 44.45 12.40 -25.41
C SER A 105 42.98 12.42 -25.02
N GLY A 106 42.63 11.72 -23.94
CA GLY A 106 41.24 11.49 -23.52
C GLY A 106 40.58 10.28 -24.17
N ALA A 107 41.29 9.52 -25.03
CA ALA A 107 40.77 8.26 -25.55
C ALA A 107 40.35 7.32 -24.41
N THR A 108 39.17 6.72 -24.54
CA THR A 108 38.61 5.81 -23.55
C THR A 108 38.42 4.42 -24.14
N GLN A 109 38.82 3.40 -23.40
CA GLN A 109 38.53 1.99 -23.67
C GLN A 109 37.86 1.41 -22.43
N SER A 110 37.24 0.23 -22.54
CA SER A 110 36.60 -0.39 -21.38
C SER A 110 36.74 -1.90 -21.36
N VAL A 111 36.72 -2.46 -20.15
CA VAL A 111 36.50 -3.89 -19.91
C VAL A 111 35.15 -4.08 -19.24
N THR A 112 34.48 -5.21 -19.48
CA THR A 112 33.19 -5.51 -18.87
C THR A 112 33.29 -6.68 -17.90
N PHE A 113 32.59 -6.61 -16.77
CA PHE A 113 32.46 -7.69 -15.79
C PHE A 113 31.00 -8.11 -15.64
N ASP A 114 30.74 -9.41 -15.52
CA ASP A 114 29.38 -9.96 -15.46
C ASP A 114 28.95 -10.13 -13.99
N VAL A 115 28.12 -9.23 -13.51
CA VAL A 115 27.61 -9.22 -12.13
C VAL A 115 26.31 -10.01 -11.96
N SER A 116 25.78 -10.63 -13.02
CA SER A 116 24.48 -11.32 -12.98
C SER A 116 24.39 -12.51 -12.02
N LYS A 117 25.55 -13.02 -11.59
CA LYS A 117 25.67 -14.15 -10.65
C LYS A 117 26.11 -13.74 -9.25
N ALA A 118 26.15 -12.44 -8.96
CA ALA A 118 26.42 -11.97 -7.62
C ALA A 118 25.29 -12.41 -6.68
N ASP A 119 25.65 -13.17 -5.65
CA ASP A 119 24.75 -13.60 -4.58
C ASP A 119 24.80 -12.58 -3.45
N LEU A 120 23.70 -11.84 -3.29
CA LEU A 120 23.57 -10.76 -2.32
C LEU A 120 22.88 -11.21 -1.03
N SER A 121 22.68 -12.51 -0.81
CA SER A 121 22.06 -13.03 0.42
C SER A 121 22.86 -12.69 1.69
N GLY A 122 24.16 -12.41 1.56
CA GLY A 122 25.03 -11.94 2.64
C GLY A 122 25.17 -10.41 2.73
N GLY A 123 24.43 -9.64 1.94
CA GLY A 123 24.59 -8.19 1.78
C GLY A 123 25.31 -7.80 0.49
N PRO A 124 25.61 -6.49 0.30
CA PRO A 124 26.32 -6.00 -0.87
C PRO A 124 27.76 -6.56 -0.95
N LEU A 125 28.29 -6.59 -2.17
CA LEU A 125 29.63 -7.11 -2.47
C LEU A 125 30.49 -6.04 -3.13
N ASP A 126 31.72 -5.88 -2.68
CA ASP A 126 32.71 -4.98 -3.26
C ASP A 126 33.73 -5.77 -4.07
N ALA A 127 33.90 -5.38 -5.33
CA ALA A 127 34.91 -5.93 -6.24
C ALA A 127 35.93 -4.86 -6.61
N TYR A 128 37.17 -4.99 -6.13
CA TYR A 128 38.25 -4.05 -6.42
C TYR A 128 39.11 -4.52 -7.58
N PHE A 129 39.49 -3.55 -8.42
CA PHE A 129 40.36 -3.75 -9.58
C PHE A 129 41.52 -2.78 -9.52
N ALA A 130 42.70 -3.22 -9.97
CA ALA A 130 43.88 -2.38 -10.06
C ALA A 130 44.46 -2.41 -11.48
N LEU A 131 44.99 -1.28 -11.94
CA LEU A 131 45.82 -1.24 -13.15
C LEU A 131 47.21 -1.77 -12.84
N GLN A 132 47.74 -2.59 -13.73
CA GLN A 132 49.12 -3.07 -13.65
C GLN A 132 49.73 -3.29 -15.04
N ASN A 133 51.03 -3.52 -15.08
CA ASN A 133 51.75 -3.94 -16.29
C ASN A 133 51.49 -3.03 -17.52
N ALA A 134 51.47 -1.70 -17.31
CA ALA A 134 51.42 -0.75 -18.42
C ALA A 134 52.65 -0.89 -19.32
N GLN A 135 52.44 -1.03 -20.63
CA GLN A 135 53.47 -1.27 -21.63
C GLN A 135 53.28 -0.38 -22.85
N SER A 136 54.38 0.18 -23.34
CA SER A 136 54.45 0.91 -24.61
C SER A 136 55.91 0.99 -25.08
N GLU A 137 56.13 1.29 -26.36
CA GLU A 137 57.48 1.60 -26.87
C GLU A 137 57.98 2.97 -26.38
N ALA A 138 57.06 3.90 -26.13
CA ALA A 138 57.33 5.20 -25.50
C ALA A 138 57.09 5.12 -23.98
N PRO A 139 57.61 6.06 -23.17
CA PRO A 139 57.34 6.09 -21.73
C PRO A 139 55.83 6.16 -21.42
N VAL A 140 55.36 5.24 -20.58
CA VAL A 140 53.98 5.20 -20.07
C VAL A 140 54.01 4.96 -18.56
N GLU A 141 53.10 5.61 -17.85
CA GLU A 141 52.91 5.49 -16.41
C GLU A 141 51.42 5.28 -16.08
N ILE A 142 51.16 4.68 -14.92
CA ILE A 142 49.81 4.57 -14.37
C ILE A 142 49.52 5.86 -13.59
N GLY A 143 48.37 6.47 -13.83
CA GLY A 143 47.96 7.72 -13.18
C GLY A 143 47.47 7.54 -11.75
N GLU A 144 47.01 8.62 -11.12
CA GLU A 144 46.57 8.63 -9.71
C GLU A 144 45.31 7.78 -9.46
N THR A 145 44.47 7.59 -10.48
CA THR A 145 43.28 6.72 -10.40
C THR A 145 43.62 5.33 -10.92
N ASP A 146 44.42 4.60 -10.15
CA ASP A 146 44.94 3.26 -10.48
C ASP A 146 44.11 2.11 -9.89
N GLU A 147 43.12 2.42 -9.05
CA GLU A 147 42.15 1.49 -8.47
C GLU A 147 40.71 1.82 -8.92
N PHE A 148 39.88 0.77 -9.02
CA PHE A 148 38.46 0.88 -9.38
C PHE A 148 37.63 -0.09 -8.54
N ALA A 149 36.54 0.38 -7.93
CA ALA A 149 35.59 -0.47 -7.22
C ALA A 149 34.31 -0.70 -8.03
N ILE A 150 33.83 -1.95 -8.09
CA ILE A 150 32.43 -2.25 -8.44
C ILE A 150 31.70 -2.63 -7.16
N ASN A 151 30.76 -1.80 -6.72
CA ASN A 151 29.89 -2.10 -5.58
C ASN A 151 28.62 -2.79 -6.12
N ILE A 152 28.37 -4.05 -5.75
CA ILE A 152 27.27 -4.87 -6.27
C ILE A 152 26.19 -5.01 -5.19
N GLY A 153 24.99 -4.51 -5.47
CA GLY A 153 23.88 -4.44 -4.52
C GLY A 153 23.78 -3.09 -3.83
N ALA A 154 22.66 -2.86 -3.13
CA ALA A 154 22.48 -1.66 -2.33
C ALA A 154 23.31 -1.73 -1.04
N THR A 155 24.05 -0.67 -0.77
CA THR A 155 24.74 -0.43 0.49
C THR A 155 23.70 -0.03 1.53
N PRO A 156 23.59 -0.72 2.68
CA PRO A 156 22.75 -0.27 3.78
C PRO A 156 23.13 1.16 4.19
N ILE A 157 22.15 1.99 4.52
CA ILE A 157 22.38 3.42 4.80
C ILE A 157 23.32 3.57 6.01
N ALA A 158 23.20 2.71 7.03
CA ALA A 158 24.11 2.67 8.17
C ALA A 158 25.59 2.44 7.78
N GLU A 159 25.84 1.68 6.72
CA GLU A 159 27.20 1.47 6.19
C GLU A 159 27.62 2.65 5.30
N ALA A 160 26.70 3.18 4.48
CA ALA A 160 26.96 4.34 3.64
C ALA A 160 27.41 5.55 4.47
N ARG A 161 26.83 5.75 5.66
CA ARG A 161 27.22 6.79 6.65
C ARG A 161 28.65 6.66 7.17
N GLN A 162 29.26 5.48 7.08
CA GLN A 162 30.64 5.24 7.53
C GLN A 162 31.68 5.43 6.42
N LYS A 163 31.25 5.66 5.18
CA LYS A 163 32.16 5.86 4.04
C LYS A 163 32.72 7.29 4.04
N PRO A 164 33.95 7.51 3.55
CA PRO A 164 34.47 8.87 3.38
C PRO A 164 33.63 9.68 2.39
N THR A 165 33.48 10.99 2.62
CA THR A 165 32.85 11.91 1.67
C THR A 165 33.46 11.80 0.27
N GLY A 166 32.63 11.89 -0.76
CA GLY A 166 32.99 11.69 -2.17
C GLY A 166 32.94 10.23 -2.62
N THR A 167 32.63 9.29 -1.73
CA THR A 167 32.43 7.88 -2.09
C THR A 167 31.09 7.72 -2.81
N THR A 168 31.11 7.14 -4.02
CA THR A 168 29.90 6.77 -4.73
C THR A 168 29.28 5.50 -4.14
N VAL A 169 28.01 5.57 -3.76
CA VAL A 169 27.23 4.46 -3.19
C VAL A 169 25.90 4.32 -3.91
N THR A 170 25.36 3.11 -3.94
CA THR A 170 23.96 2.85 -4.28
C THR A 170 23.25 2.45 -3.02
N ILE A 171 22.13 3.11 -2.72
CA ILE A 171 21.33 2.84 -1.52
C ILE A 171 19.88 2.56 -1.91
N GLU A 172 19.18 1.88 -1.03
CA GLU A 172 17.74 1.64 -1.09
C GLU A 172 17.10 2.16 0.18
N GLY A 173 15.88 2.67 0.06
CA GLY A 173 15.15 3.25 1.19
C GLY A 173 13.84 3.86 0.74
N THR A 174 13.12 4.43 1.70
CA THR A 174 11.84 5.09 1.54
C THR A 174 12.00 6.58 1.82
N ILE A 175 11.36 7.43 1.02
CA ILE A 175 11.26 8.87 1.30
C ILE A 175 10.35 9.07 2.52
N THR A 176 10.89 9.56 3.63
CA THR A 176 10.13 9.75 4.88
C THR A 176 9.66 11.19 5.07
N ARG A 177 10.45 12.16 4.61
CA ARG A 177 10.14 13.60 4.59
C ARG A 177 10.78 14.24 3.36
N SER A 178 10.25 15.36 2.87
CA SER A 178 10.81 16.10 1.75
C SER A 178 10.70 17.61 1.96
N ASP A 179 11.63 18.34 1.34
CA ASP A 179 11.64 19.80 1.26
C ASP A 179 12.02 20.28 -0.15
N ASP A 180 12.26 21.58 -0.32
CA ASP A 180 12.54 22.20 -1.62
C ASP A 180 13.89 21.78 -2.26
N ILE A 181 14.84 21.30 -1.47
CA ILE A 181 16.22 21.02 -1.92
C ILE A 181 16.60 19.54 -1.79
N GLY A 182 15.71 18.70 -1.27
CA GLY A 182 16.00 17.29 -1.04
C GLY A 182 14.91 16.55 -0.28
N PHE A 183 15.28 15.35 0.18
CA PHE A 183 14.41 14.51 0.98
C PHE A 183 15.18 13.64 1.98
N TYR A 184 14.52 13.32 3.08
CA TYR A 184 14.96 12.38 4.09
C TYR A 184 14.64 10.96 3.64
N PHE A 185 15.63 10.08 3.73
CA PHE A 185 15.59 8.78 3.11
C PHE A 185 16.07 7.70 4.07
N GLN A 186 15.19 6.75 4.39
CA GLN A 186 15.40 5.78 5.46
C GLN A 186 15.25 4.35 4.95
N ASP A 187 16.16 3.47 5.36
CA ASP A 187 16.09 2.05 5.01
C ASP A 187 15.36 1.22 6.08
N GLY A 188 15.09 -0.05 5.78
CA GLY A 188 14.38 -0.95 6.70
C GLY A 188 15.14 -1.29 8.00
N SER A 189 16.38 -0.82 8.17
CA SER A 189 17.12 -0.95 9.43
C SER A 189 16.89 0.21 10.40
N GLY A 190 16.22 1.28 9.95
CA GLY A 190 16.05 2.52 10.69
C GLY A 190 17.05 3.60 10.29
N ALA A 191 18.20 3.22 9.71
CA ALA A 191 19.22 4.18 9.31
C ALA A 191 18.74 5.09 8.17
N ALA A 192 18.98 6.39 8.33
CA ALA A 192 18.57 7.41 7.39
C ALA A 192 19.71 8.34 6.97
N LEU A 193 19.53 9.03 5.84
CA LEU A 193 20.36 10.15 5.41
C LEU A 193 19.53 11.15 4.61
N TYR A 194 20.11 12.31 4.35
CA TYR A 194 19.50 13.32 3.51
C TYR A 194 19.95 13.20 2.05
N VAL A 195 19.02 13.21 1.09
CA VAL A 195 19.32 13.14 -0.35
C VAL A 195 19.06 14.50 -0.99
N VAL A 196 20.12 15.11 -1.52
CA VAL A 196 20.05 16.43 -2.14
C VAL A 196 19.64 16.31 -3.62
N HIS A 197 18.55 16.98 -4.00
CA HIS A 197 18.20 17.26 -5.38
C HIS A 197 17.85 18.75 -5.48
N PHE A 198 18.65 19.56 -6.18
CA PHE A 198 18.35 21.00 -6.35
C PHE A 198 17.19 21.25 -7.35
N GLY A 199 16.19 20.38 -7.39
CA GLY A 199 15.13 20.35 -8.41
C GLY A 199 15.62 20.02 -9.84
N GLU A 200 16.92 19.82 -10.04
CA GLU A 200 17.52 19.55 -11.35
C GLU A 200 17.61 18.05 -11.66
N GLY A 201 17.53 17.71 -12.95
CA GLY A 201 17.66 16.34 -13.45
C GLY A 201 16.43 15.47 -13.21
N PRO A 202 16.43 14.21 -13.67
CA PRO A 202 15.24 13.34 -13.65
C PRO A 202 14.69 13.08 -12.24
N LEU A 203 15.57 12.93 -11.24
CA LEU A 203 15.14 12.74 -9.85
C LEU A 203 14.52 14.03 -9.30
N GLY A 204 15.22 15.15 -9.43
CA GLY A 204 14.74 16.43 -8.91
C GLY A 204 13.43 16.87 -9.58
N SER A 205 13.31 16.69 -10.89
CA SER A 205 12.06 16.96 -11.61
C SER A 205 10.92 16.09 -11.10
N ALA A 206 11.15 14.79 -10.87
CA ALA A 206 10.14 13.86 -10.40
C ALA A 206 9.71 14.12 -8.94
N VAL A 207 10.62 14.57 -8.07
CA VAL A 207 10.25 14.98 -6.70
C VAL A 207 9.52 16.33 -6.72
N THR A 208 9.99 17.31 -7.51
CA THR A 208 9.35 18.63 -7.60
C THR A 208 7.98 18.58 -8.28
N SER A 209 7.81 17.76 -9.33
CA SER A 209 6.50 17.46 -9.92
C SER A 209 5.67 16.54 -9.03
N GLY A 210 6.26 16.02 -7.94
CA GLY A 210 5.78 15.04 -6.98
C GLY A 210 5.41 13.67 -7.55
N ASP A 211 5.85 13.33 -8.76
CA ASP A 211 5.85 11.94 -9.24
C ASP A 211 6.54 10.98 -8.25
N LEU A 212 7.50 11.49 -7.45
CA LEU A 212 8.06 10.81 -6.30
C LEU A 212 7.72 11.59 -5.03
N GLY A 213 7.01 10.93 -4.12
CA GLY A 213 6.54 11.51 -2.88
C GLY A 213 7.08 10.77 -1.66
N VAL A 214 6.58 11.16 -0.51
CA VAL A 214 6.75 10.41 0.73
C VAL A 214 6.16 9.00 0.55
N GLY A 215 6.74 8.00 1.19
CA GLY A 215 6.33 6.60 1.00
C GLY A 215 6.88 5.96 -0.28
N THR A 216 7.43 6.73 -1.22
CA THR A 216 8.07 6.15 -2.40
C THR A 216 9.38 5.45 -2.03
N GLN A 217 9.49 4.17 -2.37
CA GLN A 217 10.71 3.38 -2.18
C GLN A 217 11.58 3.45 -3.43
N LEU A 218 12.83 3.87 -3.24
CA LEU A 218 13.77 4.10 -4.33
C LEU A 218 15.02 3.25 -4.17
N ARG A 219 15.63 2.94 -5.32
CA ARG A 219 17.05 2.63 -5.44
C ARG A 219 17.72 3.78 -6.18
N LEU A 220 18.72 4.41 -5.56
CA LEU A 220 19.40 5.56 -6.14
C LEU A 220 20.91 5.49 -5.91
N THR A 221 21.65 6.12 -6.81
CA THR A 221 23.12 6.16 -6.76
C THR A 221 23.58 7.61 -6.70
N GLY A 222 24.46 7.91 -5.75
CA GLY A 222 25.01 9.24 -5.57
C GLY A 222 26.36 9.18 -4.85
N SER A 223 26.95 10.35 -4.65
CA SER A 223 28.18 10.51 -3.88
C SER A 223 27.83 10.93 -2.45
N THR A 224 28.45 10.29 -1.48
CA THR A 224 28.39 10.70 -0.06
C THR A 224 28.98 12.11 0.12
N GLY A 225 28.44 12.89 1.03
CA GLY A 225 28.86 14.25 1.31
C GLY A 225 28.43 14.70 2.71
N GLU A 226 28.84 15.90 3.09
CA GLU A 226 28.46 16.52 4.35
C GLU A 226 28.25 18.02 4.11
N TYR A 227 27.16 18.57 4.63
CA TYR A 227 26.86 20.00 4.53
C TYR A 227 26.31 20.52 5.86
N GLU A 228 26.93 21.57 6.42
CA GLU A 228 26.54 22.16 7.72
C GLU A 228 26.49 21.17 8.90
N GLY A 229 27.15 20.02 8.76
CA GLY A 229 27.17 18.91 9.72
C GLY A 229 26.17 17.80 9.43
N LEU A 230 25.33 17.93 8.40
CA LEU A 230 24.39 16.89 7.96
C LEU A 230 25.05 15.93 6.95
N TYR A 231 25.05 14.64 7.24
CA TYR A 231 25.50 13.60 6.32
C TYR A 231 24.47 13.37 5.22
N GLN A 232 24.92 13.47 3.97
CA GLN A 232 24.01 13.52 2.83
C GLN A 232 24.52 12.71 1.64
N LEU A 233 23.60 12.40 0.75
CA LEU A 233 23.88 11.90 -0.59
C LEU A 233 23.62 13.01 -1.61
N GLN A 234 24.60 13.25 -2.47
CA GLN A 234 24.59 14.29 -3.50
C GLN A 234 24.93 13.71 -4.88
N ASP A 235 24.88 14.53 -5.93
CA ASP A 235 25.21 14.14 -7.31
C ASP A 235 24.36 12.98 -7.86
N VAL A 236 23.08 12.90 -7.46
CA VAL A 236 22.16 11.77 -7.67
C VAL A 236 21.54 11.68 -9.09
N GLY A 237 22.06 12.43 -10.06
CA GLY A 237 21.32 12.85 -11.27
C GLY A 237 21.28 11.90 -12.48
N GLY A 238 21.80 10.68 -12.39
CA GLY A 238 21.99 9.79 -13.55
C GLY A 238 20.85 8.80 -13.82
N SER A 239 20.37 8.13 -12.78
CA SER A 239 19.31 7.12 -12.85
C SER A 239 18.90 6.69 -11.44
N TYR A 240 17.61 6.70 -11.15
CA TYR A 240 17.02 6.03 -10.00
C TYR A 240 16.10 4.91 -10.51
N THR A 241 15.72 3.99 -9.62
CA THR A 241 14.70 2.99 -9.88
C THR A 241 13.66 3.08 -8.79
N VAL A 242 12.39 3.22 -9.18
CA VAL A 242 11.27 3.09 -8.25
C VAL A 242 11.08 1.60 -7.96
N LEU A 243 11.14 1.24 -6.68
CA LEU A 243 10.92 -0.13 -6.20
C LEU A 243 9.44 -0.32 -5.80
N ALA A 244 8.86 0.70 -5.18
CA ALA A 244 7.43 0.80 -4.86
C ALA A 244 7.02 2.28 -4.86
N GLN A 245 5.82 2.58 -5.37
CA GLN A 245 5.30 3.95 -5.44
C GLN A 245 4.77 4.43 -4.09
N GLU A 246 4.11 3.52 -3.36
CA GLU A 246 3.47 3.72 -2.07
C GLU A 246 3.83 2.55 -1.16
N ALA A 247 4.92 2.70 -0.42
CA ALA A 247 5.31 1.77 0.63
C ALA A 247 4.88 2.32 1.99
N GLU A 248 4.52 1.42 2.91
CA GLU A 248 4.35 1.76 4.32
C GLU A 248 5.62 2.43 4.83
N LEU A 249 5.43 3.54 5.57
CA LEU A 249 6.55 4.28 6.11
C LEU A 249 7.24 3.48 7.23
N PRO A 250 8.56 3.62 7.39
CA PRO A 250 9.23 3.13 8.58
C PRO A 250 8.56 3.71 9.83
N ALA A 251 8.16 2.84 10.78
CA ALA A 251 7.60 3.30 12.04
C ALA A 251 8.58 4.24 12.75
N PRO A 252 8.13 5.40 13.27
CA PRO A 252 9.00 6.32 13.98
C PRO A 252 9.72 5.65 15.16
N GLN A 253 11.02 5.89 15.31
CA GLN A 253 11.74 5.37 16.46
C GLN A 253 11.44 6.20 17.71
N GLU A 254 10.86 5.57 18.72
CA GLU A 254 10.64 6.16 20.04
C GLU A 254 11.98 6.38 20.78
N ILE A 255 12.34 7.65 21.03
CA ILE A 255 13.58 8.02 21.74
C ILE A 255 13.32 9.03 22.84
N ALA A 256 14.22 9.09 23.83
CA ALA A 256 14.20 10.20 24.79
C ALA A 256 14.90 11.42 24.19
N LEU A 257 14.47 12.62 24.60
CA LEU A 257 15.09 13.88 24.17
C LEU A 257 16.61 13.92 24.45
N ALA A 258 17.07 13.26 25.51
CA ALA A 258 18.47 13.16 25.88
C ALA A 258 19.33 12.32 24.91
N ASP A 259 18.68 11.43 24.15
CA ASP A 259 19.34 10.50 23.24
C ASP A 259 19.49 11.09 21.82
N VAL A 260 18.84 12.23 21.53
CA VAL A 260 18.98 12.92 20.24
C VAL A 260 20.45 13.22 19.95
N GLY A 261 20.92 12.72 18.82
CA GLY A 261 22.31 12.84 18.39
C GLY A 261 22.56 12.16 17.07
N GLU A 262 23.84 11.96 16.76
CA GLU A 262 24.33 11.45 15.46
C GLU A 262 23.65 10.15 15.02
N GLU A 263 23.33 9.25 15.96
CA GLU A 263 22.70 7.97 15.63
C GLU A 263 21.37 8.16 14.89
N TYR A 264 20.59 9.17 15.29
CA TYR A 264 19.23 9.47 14.81
C TYR A 264 19.19 10.55 13.73
N GLU A 265 20.33 11.05 13.29
CA GLU A 265 20.42 12.04 12.22
C GLU A 265 19.65 11.56 10.96
N ALA A 266 18.80 12.44 10.44
CA ALA A 266 17.86 12.23 9.32
C ALA A 266 16.78 11.16 9.55
N GLU A 267 16.77 10.48 10.70
CA GLU A 267 15.84 9.41 11.01
C GLU A 267 14.48 9.96 11.46
N LEU A 268 13.40 9.27 11.09
CA LEU A 268 12.07 9.52 11.62
C LEU A 268 11.98 9.03 13.07
N VAL A 269 11.83 9.96 14.01
CA VAL A 269 11.78 9.70 15.46
C VAL A 269 10.48 10.19 16.07
N SER A 270 10.11 9.63 17.21
CA SER A 270 9.02 10.07 18.08
C SER A 270 9.56 10.40 19.47
N VAL A 271 9.22 11.59 19.97
CA VAL A 271 9.67 12.10 21.28
C VAL A 271 8.49 12.71 22.03
N ALA A 272 8.00 11.96 23.02
CA ALA A 272 6.86 12.36 23.84
C ALA A 272 7.23 13.25 25.05
N GLY A 273 6.23 13.91 25.63
CA GLY A 273 6.37 14.66 26.89
C GLY A 273 7.13 15.98 26.73
N LEU A 274 6.99 16.61 25.57
CA LEU A 274 7.60 17.90 25.24
C LEU A 274 6.63 19.04 25.51
N THR A 275 7.16 20.20 25.87
CA THR A 275 6.42 21.46 26.01
C THR A 275 7.09 22.51 25.15
N ILE A 276 6.31 23.37 24.50
CA ILE A 276 6.83 24.42 23.61
C ILE A 276 6.83 25.76 24.35
N ASP A 277 7.99 26.43 24.44
CA ASP A 277 8.12 27.77 25.06
C ASP A 277 7.65 28.89 24.12
N ALA A 278 6.41 28.77 23.64
CA ALA A 278 5.73 29.74 22.79
C ALA A 278 4.21 29.56 22.88
N SER A 279 3.47 30.53 22.35
CA SER A 279 2.00 30.51 22.30
C SER A 279 1.52 31.21 21.03
N GLY A 280 0.30 30.92 20.58
CA GLY A 280 -0.26 31.45 19.34
C GLY A 280 -0.13 30.43 18.22
N SER A 281 0.18 30.87 17.01
CA SER A 281 0.37 29.97 15.86
C SER A 281 1.83 29.84 15.45
N PHE A 282 2.21 28.70 14.89
CA PHE A 282 3.53 28.54 14.29
C PHE A 282 3.71 29.51 13.11
N GLN A 283 4.94 29.95 12.90
CA GLN A 283 5.33 30.93 11.87
C GLN A 283 6.44 30.34 11.02
N ALA A 284 6.38 30.61 9.72
CA ALA A 284 7.41 30.22 8.78
C ALA A 284 8.78 30.82 9.13
N GLY A 285 9.86 30.07 8.89
CA GLY A 285 11.24 30.48 9.16
C GLY A 285 11.57 30.71 10.64
N THR A 286 10.84 30.07 11.56
CA THR A 286 10.95 30.33 13.00
C THR A 286 11.40 29.09 13.77
N GLY A 287 12.33 29.26 14.71
CA GLY A 287 12.75 28.22 15.66
C GLY A 287 11.97 28.30 16.97
N TYR A 288 11.45 27.16 17.41
CA TYR A 288 10.70 26.98 18.66
C TYR A 288 11.50 26.11 19.62
N THR A 289 11.54 26.46 20.90
CA THR A 289 12.23 25.64 21.91
C THR A 289 11.24 24.63 22.49
N LEU A 290 11.55 23.34 22.33
CA LEU A 290 10.85 22.23 22.93
C LEU A 290 11.63 21.77 24.16
N SER A 291 10.94 21.49 25.27
CA SER A 291 11.58 21.05 26.51
C SER A 291 10.79 19.98 27.25
N ASN A 292 11.48 19.06 27.91
CA ASN A 292 10.85 18.03 28.72
C ASN A 292 10.83 18.38 30.22
N ALA A 293 10.14 17.57 31.03
CA ALA A 293 10.04 17.77 32.48
C ALA A 293 11.40 17.71 33.22
N SER A 294 12.43 17.12 32.61
CA SER A 294 13.80 17.06 33.14
C SER A 294 14.60 18.35 32.91
N GLY A 295 14.07 19.28 32.11
CA GLY A 295 14.71 20.55 31.75
C GLY A 295 15.69 20.46 30.58
N GLU A 296 15.67 19.35 29.83
CA GLU A 296 16.38 19.22 28.55
C GLU A 296 15.58 19.95 27.47
N SER A 297 16.28 20.53 26.49
CA SER A 297 15.63 21.32 25.44
C SER A 297 16.31 21.16 24.10
N ILE A 298 15.52 21.21 23.03
CA ILE A 298 15.97 21.23 21.64
C ILE A 298 15.19 22.29 20.85
N THR A 299 15.80 22.79 19.78
CA THR A 299 15.09 23.67 18.84
C THR A 299 14.35 22.80 17.82
N MET A 300 13.08 23.10 17.56
CA MET A 300 12.39 22.70 16.34
C MET A 300 12.33 23.89 15.39
N PHE A 301 12.85 23.75 14.18
CA PHE A 301 12.74 24.77 13.15
C PHE A 301 11.53 24.48 12.25
N VAL A 302 10.71 25.51 12.03
CA VAL A 302 9.58 25.48 11.09
C VAL A 302 10.02 26.22 9.83
N PRO A 303 10.39 25.51 8.75
CA PRO A 303 10.83 26.15 7.50
C PRO A 303 9.67 26.85 6.78
N ASP A 304 10.03 27.62 5.74
CA ASP A 304 9.05 28.14 4.79
C ASP A 304 8.35 26.97 4.08
N GLY A 305 7.04 27.07 3.86
CA GLY A 305 6.25 26.01 3.22
C GLY A 305 5.97 24.78 4.10
N SER A 306 6.22 24.86 5.41
CA SER A 306 5.82 23.82 6.38
C SER A 306 4.31 23.80 6.61
N GLY A 307 3.75 22.58 6.70
CA GLY A 307 2.35 22.36 7.09
C GLY A 307 2.00 22.78 8.52
N LEU A 308 3.00 23.07 9.38
CA LEU A 308 2.74 23.66 10.70
C LEU A 308 2.39 25.14 10.63
N VAL A 309 2.76 25.87 9.56
CA VAL A 309 2.58 27.33 9.51
C VAL A 309 1.09 27.68 9.65
N GLY A 310 0.77 28.49 10.67
CA GLY A 310 -0.62 28.85 10.99
C GLY A 310 -1.29 27.92 12.02
N GLN A 311 -0.79 26.70 12.21
CA GLN A 311 -1.30 25.77 13.22
C GLN A 311 -1.11 26.33 14.63
N THR A 312 -2.08 26.06 15.51
CA THR A 312 -2.04 26.52 16.90
C THR A 312 -0.96 25.75 17.66
N ILE A 313 -0.11 26.47 18.38
CA ILE A 313 0.91 25.89 19.25
C ILE A 313 0.20 25.26 20.46
N PRO A 314 0.37 23.96 20.73
CA PRO A 314 -0.31 23.28 21.83
C PRO A 314 -0.01 23.89 23.21
N ASP A 315 -1.06 24.02 24.03
CA ASP A 315 -0.94 24.36 25.44
C ASP A 315 -0.73 23.07 26.26
N GLY A 316 0.49 22.78 26.69
CA GLY A 316 0.79 21.64 27.56
C GLY A 316 1.83 20.67 27.00
N GLU A 317 1.77 19.41 27.44
CA GLU A 317 2.63 18.35 26.92
C GLU A 317 2.14 17.89 25.53
N THR A 318 3.08 17.63 24.63
CA THR A 318 2.87 17.17 23.26
C THR A 318 3.95 16.15 22.88
N THR A 319 3.75 15.47 21.75
CA THR A 319 4.74 14.58 21.13
C THR A 319 5.22 15.21 19.83
N TYR A 320 6.53 15.11 19.58
CA TYR A 320 7.11 15.41 18.27
C TYR A 320 7.32 14.12 17.50
N THR A 321 6.82 14.04 16.26
CA THR A 321 7.08 12.94 15.33
C THR A 321 7.65 13.50 14.04
N GLY A 322 8.93 13.30 13.76
CA GLY A 322 9.58 13.91 12.60
C GLY A 322 11.06 13.57 12.51
N VAL A 323 11.81 14.32 11.72
CA VAL A 323 13.23 14.04 11.45
C VAL A 323 14.17 14.83 12.33
N VAL A 324 15.26 14.19 12.77
CA VAL A 324 16.38 14.90 13.42
C VAL A 324 17.28 15.50 12.35
N ASP A 325 17.44 16.82 12.38
CA ASP A 325 18.27 17.58 11.45
C ASP A 325 19.49 18.19 12.17
N VAL A 326 20.47 18.65 11.39
CA VAL A 326 21.68 19.32 11.88
C VAL A 326 21.82 20.68 11.19
N PHE A 327 21.82 21.75 11.99
CA PHE A 327 22.04 23.11 11.48
C PHE A 327 23.14 23.82 12.25
N GLY A 328 24.16 24.29 11.52
CA GLY A 328 25.33 24.93 12.11
C GLY A 328 26.05 24.04 13.13
N GLY A 329 26.03 22.72 12.90
CA GLY A 329 26.62 21.71 13.78
C GLY A 329 25.87 21.45 15.09
N SER A 330 24.59 21.83 15.20
CA SER A 330 23.73 21.51 16.35
C SER A 330 22.51 20.70 15.88
N PHE A 331 22.15 19.66 16.63
CA PHE A 331 20.93 18.89 16.38
C PHE A 331 19.70 19.74 16.65
N GLN A 332 18.73 19.62 15.76
CA GLN A 332 17.42 20.24 15.85
C GLN A 332 16.35 19.29 15.31
N PHE A 333 15.10 19.59 15.58
CA PHE A 333 13.97 18.97 14.90
C PHE A 333 13.52 19.84 13.73
N LEU A 334 12.94 19.23 12.70
CA LEU A 334 12.21 19.96 11.66
C LEU A 334 10.72 19.71 11.79
N GLY A 335 9.96 20.79 11.86
CA GLY A 335 8.50 20.73 11.76
C GLY A 335 8.09 20.99 10.33
N LEU A 336 7.98 19.95 9.51
CA LEU A 336 7.66 20.01 8.09
C LEU A 336 6.16 19.85 7.82
N ARG A 337 5.45 19.11 8.67
CA ARG A 337 4.02 18.77 8.49
C ARG A 337 3.18 19.15 9.69
N ALA A 338 1.89 19.36 9.45
CA ALA A 338 0.92 19.62 10.51
C ALA A 338 0.95 18.54 11.62
N GLY A 339 1.05 17.26 11.22
CA GLY A 339 1.13 16.11 12.12
C GLY A 339 2.45 15.91 12.87
N ASP A 340 3.50 16.72 12.60
CA ASP A 340 4.78 16.55 13.30
C ASP A 340 4.70 16.96 14.80
N ILE A 341 3.63 17.64 15.22
CA ILE A 341 3.35 18.03 16.61
C ILE A 341 1.92 17.65 16.98
N GLY A 342 1.74 16.70 17.92
CA GLY A 342 0.41 16.21 18.27
C GLY A 342 0.40 14.92 19.07
N GLU A 343 -0.69 14.14 18.98
CA GLU A 343 -0.65 12.72 19.31
C GLU A 343 0.23 12.00 18.27
N ALA A 344 0.75 10.81 18.58
CA ALA A 344 1.71 10.12 17.70
C ALA A 344 1.04 9.76 16.36
N ASP A 345 1.28 10.59 15.34
CA ASP A 345 0.93 10.37 13.95
C ASP A 345 1.88 9.32 13.33
N ASP A 346 1.35 8.41 12.50
CA ASP A 346 2.12 7.35 11.83
C ASP A 346 2.95 7.88 10.64
N GLY A 347 2.82 9.17 10.34
CA GLY A 347 3.65 9.88 9.39
C GLY A 347 3.15 9.81 7.94
N GLY A 348 1.89 9.44 7.69
CA GLY A 348 1.31 9.20 6.34
C GLY A 348 1.18 10.40 5.38
N GLY A 349 1.45 11.65 5.77
CA GLY A 349 1.22 12.81 4.88
C GLY A 349 2.10 12.90 3.62
N ASN A 350 1.52 12.81 2.42
CA ASN A 350 2.19 12.89 1.12
C ASN A 350 2.71 14.31 0.77
N GLY A 351 3.90 14.68 1.25
CA GLY A 351 4.65 15.87 0.82
C GLY A 351 4.38 17.16 1.64
N PRO A 352 5.20 18.23 1.48
CA PRO A 352 5.29 19.30 2.47
C PRO A 352 4.06 20.24 2.59
N ASN A 353 3.01 20.09 1.78
CA ASN A 353 1.81 20.93 1.84
C ASN A 353 0.50 20.19 1.55
N VAL A 354 0.50 18.85 1.48
CA VAL A 354 -0.73 18.07 1.25
C VAL A 354 -1.24 17.58 2.60
N VAL A 355 -2.47 17.95 2.93
CA VAL A 355 -3.22 17.39 4.06
C VAL A 355 -4.18 16.34 3.55
N SER A 356 -4.61 15.42 4.43
CA SER A 356 -5.71 14.51 4.10
C SER A 356 -7.00 15.30 3.84
N ILE A 357 -7.92 14.73 3.08
CA ILE A 357 -9.20 15.37 2.80
C ILE A 357 -10.03 15.54 4.08
N ALA A 358 -9.94 14.62 5.03
CA ALA A 358 -10.59 14.75 6.33
C ALA A 358 -10.08 15.99 7.09
N GLU A 359 -8.76 16.15 7.18
CA GLU A 359 -8.15 17.34 7.78
C GLU A 359 -8.53 18.62 7.03
N ALA A 360 -8.57 18.59 5.70
CA ALA A 360 -8.95 19.72 4.87
C ALA A 360 -10.36 20.24 5.19
N ARG A 361 -11.31 19.34 5.48
CA ARG A 361 -12.68 19.69 5.89
C ARG A 361 -12.72 20.44 7.23
N GLU A 362 -11.84 20.08 8.17
CA GLU A 362 -11.74 20.76 9.46
C GLU A 362 -11.12 22.17 9.34
N MET A 363 -10.39 22.45 8.25
CA MET A 363 -9.70 23.71 8.00
C MET A 363 -10.55 24.75 7.23
N ASN A 364 -11.86 24.82 7.52
CA ASN A 364 -12.81 25.72 6.86
C ASN A 364 -12.28 27.16 6.69
N GLY A 365 -12.28 27.65 5.44
CA GLY A 365 -11.85 29.00 5.09
C GLY A 365 -10.33 29.20 5.03
N THR A 366 -9.55 28.13 5.12
CA THR A 366 -8.09 28.12 4.95
C THR A 366 -7.70 27.51 3.59
N GLU A 367 -6.68 28.08 2.94
CA GLU A 367 -6.12 27.50 1.72
C GLU A 367 -5.27 26.28 2.07
N VAL A 368 -5.61 25.13 1.47
CA VAL A 368 -4.98 23.83 1.67
C VAL A 368 -4.66 23.19 0.32
N THR A 369 -3.78 22.20 0.30
CA THR A 369 -3.63 21.29 -0.84
C THR A 369 -4.05 19.90 -0.41
N VAL A 370 -4.86 19.24 -1.24
CA VAL A 370 -5.26 17.85 -1.06
C VAL A 370 -4.87 17.05 -2.29
N GLU A 371 -4.65 15.75 -2.11
CA GLU A 371 -4.50 14.78 -3.19
C GLU A 371 -5.55 13.70 -2.99
N GLY A 372 -6.20 13.29 -4.08
CA GLY A 372 -7.17 12.21 -4.02
C GLY A 372 -7.46 11.60 -5.39
N LEU A 373 -8.29 10.57 -5.39
CA LEU A 373 -8.81 9.90 -6.56
C LEU A 373 -10.11 10.56 -7.02
N VAL A 374 -10.18 10.93 -8.31
CA VAL A 374 -11.39 11.44 -8.95
C VAL A 374 -12.36 10.28 -9.18
N THR A 375 -13.42 10.20 -8.39
CA THR A 375 -14.38 9.08 -8.45
C THR A 375 -15.62 9.36 -9.29
N ARG A 376 -15.99 10.63 -9.46
CA ARG A 376 -17.07 11.08 -10.37
C ARG A 376 -16.71 12.41 -11.02
N VAL A 377 -17.11 12.60 -12.28
CA VAL A 377 -16.99 13.86 -13.01
C VAL A 377 -18.34 14.19 -13.62
N ALA A 378 -18.91 15.34 -13.25
CA ALA A 378 -20.20 15.83 -13.73
C ALA A 378 -20.05 17.25 -14.29
N GLU A 379 -21.11 17.79 -14.92
CA GLU A 379 -21.07 19.15 -15.48
C GLU A 379 -20.76 20.23 -14.43
N ALA A 380 -21.24 20.02 -13.20
CA ALA A 380 -21.06 20.95 -12.08
C ALA A 380 -19.71 20.82 -11.35
N GLY A 381 -18.87 19.83 -11.69
CA GLY A 381 -17.61 19.61 -10.98
C GLY A 381 -17.15 18.16 -10.94
N ALA A 382 -16.17 17.87 -10.08
CA ALA A 382 -15.66 16.53 -9.85
C ALA A 382 -15.69 16.19 -8.36
N TYR A 383 -15.82 14.92 -8.03
CA TYR A 383 -15.71 14.40 -6.68
C TYR A 383 -14.36 13.72 -6.52
N LEU A 384 -13.66 14.09 -5.46
CA LEU A 384 -12.32 13.66 -5.12
C LEU A 384 -12.40 12.96 -3.77
N GLN A 385 -11.76 11.81 -3.61
CA GLN A 385 -11.68 11.14 -2.30
C GLN A 385 -10.30 10.51 -2.10
N ASP A 386 -9.86 10.45 -0.85
CA ASP A 386 -8.69 9.70 -0.42
C ASP A 386 -9.13 8.58 0.53
N GLU A 387 -8.21 8.03 1.32
CA GLU A 387 -8.54 7.00 2.32
C GLU A 387 -9.25 7.55 3.57
N THR A 388 -9.32 8.87 3.71
CA THR A 388 -9.81 9.55 4.92
C THR A 388 -11.17 10.20 4.74
N ALA A 389 -11.44 10.81 3.57
CA ALA A 389 -12.70 11.50 3.28
C ALA A 389 -12.86 11.88 1.79
N GLY A 390 -14.06 12.34 1.41
CA GLY A 390 -14.36 12.97 0.12
C GLY A 390 -14.32 14.51 0.10
N VAL A 391 -14.23 15.13 -1.07
CA VAL A 391 -14.47 16.58 -1.23
C VAL A 391 -14.92 16.84 -2.65
N LYS A 392 -15.82 17.81 -2.83
CA LYS A 392 -16.25 18.22 -4.16
C LYS A 392 -15.41 19.38 -4.67
N ILE A 393 -14.97 19.32 -5.92
CA ILE A 393 -14.48 20.50 -6.66
C ILE A 393 -15.64 21.03 -7.49
N SER A 394 -16.29 22.10 -7.02
CA SER A 394 -17.43 22.74 -7.68
C SER A 394 -16.94 23.75 -8.71
N ARG A 395 -16.94 23.35 -9.99
CA ARG A 395 -16.54 24.23 -11.09
C ARG A 395 -17.36 23.95 -12.34
N GLN A 396 -18.25 24.88 -12.66
CA GLN A 396 -19.07 24.80 -13.87
C GLN A 396 -18.26 25.25 -15.09
N GLY A 397 -18.06 24.36 -16.06
CA GLY A 397 -17.48 24.69 -17.38
C GLY A 397 -16.33 23.80 -17.84
N SER A 398 -16.18 23.70 -19.17
CA SER A 398 -15.43 22.66 -19.89
C SER A 398 -13.91 22.63 -19.70
N ASP A 399 -13.29 23.65 -19.10
CA ASP A 399 -11.82 23.70 -18.97
C ASP A 399 -11.30 22.82 -17.83
N PHE A 400 -12.06 22.70 -16.72
CA PHE A 400 -11.71 21.81 -15.61
C PHE A 400 -12.26 20.40 -15.84
N THR A 401 -13.59 20.28 -16.02
CA THR A 401 -14.26 18.98 -16.21
C THR A 401 -13.88 18.30 -17.52
N GLY A 402 -13.32 19.03 -18.50
CA GLY A 402 -12.70 18.45 -19.69
C GLY A 402 -11.22 18.08 -19.54
N ALA A 403 -10.57 18.48 -18.43
CA ALA A 403 -9.17 18.19 -18.12
C ALA A 403 -9.00 17.05 -17.11
N VAL A 404 -10.06 16.68 -16.37
CA VAL A 404 -10.07 15.57 -15.41
C VAL A 404 -11.02 14.46 -15.87
N THR A 405 -10.70 13.22 -15.55
CA THR A 405 -11.55 12.04 -15.79
C THR A 405 -11.62 11.17 -14.54
N LYS A 406 -12.65 10.33 -14.46
CA LYS A 406 -12.79 9.26 -13.47
C LYS A 406 -11.53 8.37 -13.48
N GLY A 407 -10.96 8.11 -12.31
CA GLY A 407 -9.71 7.37 -12.13
C GLY A 407 -8.43 8.23 -12.21
N ASP A 408 -8.54 9.56 -12.27
CA ASP A 408 -7.39 10.45 -12.14
C ASP A 408 -6.98 10.62 -10.67
N SER A 409 -5.68 10.59 -10.41
CA SER A 409 -5.09 11.13 -9.17
C SER A 409 -4.90 12.63 -9.37
N LEU A 410 -5.63 13.42 -8.60
CA LEU A 410 -5.70 14.87 -8.73
C LEU A 410 -5.14 15.54 -7.48
N ARG A 411 -4.19 16.44 -7.69
CA ARG A 411 -3.74 17.41 -6.68
C ARG A 411 -4.52 18.70 -6.85
N ALA A 412 -5.19 19.16 -5.80
CA ALA A 412 -5.98 20.38 -5.81
C ALA A 412 -5.54 21.31 -4.67
N THR A 413 -5.25 22.56 -5.00
CA THR A 413 -4.96 23.62 -4.02
C THR A 413 -6.07 24.65 -4.06
N GLY A 414 -6.62 24.98 -2.90
CA GLY A 414 -7.68 25.97 -2.78
C GLY A 414 -8.17 26.13 -1.35
N THR A 415 -9.17 26.98 -1.16
CA THR A 415 -9.84 27.14 0.13
C THR A 415 -11.00 26.16 0.24
N VAL A 416 -11.07 25.37 1.31
CA VAL A 416 -12.24 24.52 1.56
C VAL A 416 -13.36 25.37 2.15
N THR A 417 -14.52 25.34 1.49
CA THR A 417 -15.76 26.01 1.91
C THR A 417 -16.91 25.01 1.92
N PHE A 418 -18.04 25.43 2.49
CA PHE A 418 -19.24 24.59 2.62
C PHE A 418 -20.39 25.26 1.88
N PHE A 419 -21.14 24.48 1.10
CA PHE A 419 -22.33 24.96 0.41
C PHE A 419 -23.50 24.01 0.61
N ASN A 420 -24.53 24.49 1.33
CA ASN A 420 -25.60 23.65 1.84
C ASN A 420 -25.05 22.43 2.61
N GLY A 421 -23.96 22.67 3.34
CA GLY A 421 -23.28 21.72 4.21
C GLY A 421 -22.30 20.78 3.50
N LEU A 422 -22.28 20.75 2.16
CA LEU A 422 -21.30 19.98 1.40
C LEU A 422 -19.92 20.64 1.39
N ALA A 423 -18.90 19.93 1.86
CA ALA A 423 -17.50 20.33 1.77
C ALA A 423 -17.03 20.38 0.31
N GLN A 424 -16.47 21.53 -0.08
CA GLN A 424 -16.06 21.76 -1.46
C GLN A 424 -14.95 22.81 -1.63
N PHE A 425 -14.24 22.70 -2.75
CA PHE A 425 -13.56 23.85 -3.36
C PHE A 425 -14.55 24.48 -4.35
N ASP A 426 -15.11 25.65 -4.03
CA ASP A 426 -15.97 26.38 -4.96
C ASP A 426 -15.17 26.99 -6.13
N GLN A 427 -15.87 27.52 -7.13
CA GLN A 427 -15.31 28.04 -8.37
C GLN A 427 -14.26 29.13 -8.14
N ASP A 428 -14.47 30.00 -7.16
CA ASP A 428 -13.56 31.08 -6.81
C ASP A 428 -12.49 30.65 -5.79
N ASP A 429 -12.67 29.48 -5.15
CA ASP A 429 -11.83 28.99 -4.06
C ASP A 429 -10.79 27.96 -4.53
N LEU A 430 -10.95 27.35 -5.71
CA LEU A 430 -9.93 26.49 -6.32
C LEU A 430 -8.81 27.33 -6.96
N ALA A 431 -7.68 27.46 -6.27
CA ALA A 431 -6.53 28.23 -6.73
C ALA A 431 -5.78 27.55 -7.88
N SER A 432 -5.51 26.25 -7.77
CA SER A 432 -4.84 25.47 -8.82
C SER A 432 -5.18 23.98 -8.74
N TYR A 433 -4.99 23.26 -9.84
CA TYR A 433 -5.12 21.81 -9.87
C TYR A 433 -4.11 21.21 -10.86
N GLU A 434 -3.70 19.98 -10.60
CA GLU A 434 -2.79 19.19 -11.43
C GLU A 434 -3.25 17.73 -11.45
N VAL A 435 -3.45 17.17 -12.65
CA VAL A 435 -3.65 15.72 -12.83
C VAL A 435 -2.27 15.08 -12.82
N ARG A 436 -2.03 14.23 -11.83
CA ARG A 436 -0.73 13.61 -11.53
C ARG A 436 -0.55 12.33 -12.32
N SER A 437 -1.59 11.51 -12.31
CA SER A 437 -1.64 10.24 -13.02
C SER A 437 -3.10 9.88 -13.30
N SER A 438 -3.31 9.01 -14.29
CA SER A 438 -4.65 8.68 -14.81
C SER A 438 -4.85 7.18 -14.93
N GLY A 439 -6.11 6.74 -14.85
CA GLY A 439 -6.51 5.36 -15.09
C GLY A 439 -6.35 4.43 -13.88
N HIS A 440 -6.33 5.00 -12.68
CA HIS A 440 -6.39 4.22 -11.45
C HIS A 440 -7.74 3.51 -11.31
N PRO A 441 -7.76 2.29 -10.76
CA PRO A 441 -9.01 1.62 -10.43
C PRO A 441 -9.79 2.46 -9.41
N LEU A 442 -11.10 2.36 -9.48
CA LEU A 442 -11.98 2.98 -8.48
C LEU A 442 -12.07 2.08 -7.25
N PRO A 443 -12.53 2.60 -6.11
CA PRO A 443 -12.76 1.78 -4.93
C PRO A 443 -13.66 0.60 -5.29
N GLU A 444 -13.13 -0.63 -5.21
CA GLU A 444 -13.85 -1.85 -5.57
C GLU A 444 -14.83 -2.28 -4.46
N SER A 445 -14.68 -1.73 -3.26
CA SER A 445 -15.51 -2.04 -2.09
C SER A 445 -15.85 -0.77 -1.31
N PRO A 446 -16.75 0.09 -1.83
CA PRO A 446 -17.19 1.27 -1.10
C PRO A 446 -17.98 0.89 0.18
N PRO A 447 -18.00 1.77 1.21
CA PRO A 447 -18.76 1.53 2.43
C PRO A 447 -20.24 1.25 2.13
N THR A 448 -20.79 0.19 2.73
CA THR A 448 -22.21 -0.16 2.58
C THR A 448 -23.00 0.47 3.73
N LEU A 449 -24.01 1.27 3.40
CA LEU A 449 -24.82 2.04 4.35
C LEU A 449 -26.30 1.78 4.13
N THR A 450 -27.08 1.82 5.20
CA THR A 450 -28.55 1.83 5.18
C THR A 450 -29.09 3.25 5.05
N LEU A 451 -30.36 3.40 4.64
CA LEU A 451 -30.99 4.73 4.60
C LEU A 451 -31.13 5.35 5.99
N SER A 452 -31.27 4.54 7.04
CA SER A 452 -31.34 5.04 8.42
C SER A 452 -30.00 5.61 8.88
N GLU A 453 -28.87 4.94 8.61
CA GLU A 453 -27.53 5.44 8.97
C GLU A 453 -27.23 6.78 8.31
N ILE A 454 -27.55 6.89 7.02
CA ILE A 454 -27.39 8.15 6.27
C ILE A 454 -28.30 9.25 6.83
N ALA A 455 -29.53 8.91 7.24
CA ALA A 455 -30.47 9.89 7.81
C ALA A 455 -30.05 10.37 9.21
N ASP A 456 -29.40 9.51 10.00
CA ASP A 456 -29.02 9.78 11.38
C ASP A 456 -27.67 10.51 11.52
N GLY A 457 -26.78 10.42 10.52
CA GLY A 457 -25.54 11.20 10.46
C GLY A 457 -24.56 10.74 9.39
N GLY A 458 -24.74 11.21 8.15
CA GLY A 458 -23.96 10.82 6.97
C GLY A 458 -22.67 11.60 6.73
N GLU A 459 -22.26 12.49 7.64
CA GLU A 459 -21.12 13.41 7.45
C GLU A 459 -19.81 12.70 7.14
N GLU A 460 -19.58 11.54 7.79
CA GLU A 460 -18.38 10.73 7.62
C GLU A 460 -18.16 10.37 6.14
N TYR A 461 -19.22 10.01 5.42
CA TYR A 461 -19.17 9.52 4.04
C TYR A 461 -19.53 10.57 2.99
N GLU A 462 -19.64 11.83 3.38
CA GLU A 462 -19.99 12.90 2.46
C GLU A 462 -19.01 12.94 1.25
N ALA A 463 -19.49 13.29 0.06
CA ALA A 463 -18.71 13.40 -1.17
C ALA A 463 -17.96 12.12 -1.63
N GLU A 464 -18.14 10.99 -0.94
CA GLU A 464 -17.55 9.69 -1.27
C GLU A 464 -18.52 8.79 -2.02
N VAL A 465 -17.96 7.82 -2.73
CA VAL A 465 -18.74 6.71 -3.29
C VAL A 465 -19.14 5.76 -2.16
N VAL A 466 -20.44 5.58 -1.97
CA VAL A 466 -21.04 4.64 -1.01
C VAL A 466 -21.87 3.59 -1.75
N ARG A 467 -22.11 2.45 -1.10
CA ARG A 467 -23.05 1.41 -1.54
C ARG A 467 -24.28 1.44 -0.64
N VAL A 468 -25.47 1.43 -1.25
CA VAL A 468 -26.75 1.33 -0.53
C VAL A 468 -27.60 0.29 -1.24
N GLU A 469 -28.11 -0.68 -0.51
CA GLU A 469 -28.80 -1.84 -1.10
C GLU A 469 -30.27 -1.89 -0.68
N GLY A 470 -31.07 -2.63 -1.46
CA GLY A 470 -32.41 -3.05 -1.06
C GLY A 470 -33.42 -1.91 -0.89
N PHE A 471 -33.23 -0.76 -1.53
CA PHE A 471 -34.23 0.31 -1.51
C PHE A 471 -35.09 0.32 -2.77
N THR A 472 -36.28 0.89 -2.66
CA THR A 472 -37.26 1.06 -3.74
C THR A 472 -37.65 2.53 -3.90
N PHE A 473 -38.13 2.90 -5.08
CA PHE A 473 -38.68 4.23 -5.34
C PHE A 473 -40.18 4.30 -4.99
N ALA A 474 -40.59 5.29 -4.20
CA ALA A 474 -41.98 5.43 -3.77
C ALA A 474 -42.97 5.68 -4.92
N ASN A 475 -42.50 6.18 -6.06
CA ASN A 475 -43.26 6.27 -7.31
C ASN A 475 -42.36 5.78 -8.47
N SER A 476 -42.58 4.55 -8.93
CA SER A 476 -41.86 3.95 -10.07
C SER A 476 -42.50 4.27 -11.44
N ASP A 477 -43.69 4.89 -11.45
CA ASP A 477 -44.36 5.30 -12.69
C ASP A 477 -43.67 6.54 -13.30
N GLY A 478 -42.79 6.35 -14.27
CA GLY A 478 -42.27 7.44 -15.09
C GLY A 478 -40.79 7.34 -15.45
N THR A 479 -40.20 8.49 -15.75
CA THR A 479 -38.77 8.65 -16.01
C THR A 479 -38.21 9.68 -15.04
N PHE A 480 -36.94 9.54 -14.67
CA PHE A 480 -36.24 10.60 -13.96
C PHE A 480 -36.16 11.85 -14.83
N ALA A 481 -36.18 13.00 -14.19
CA ALA A 481 -36.15 14.33 -14.74
C ALA A 481 -35.42 15.28 -13.77
N SER A 482 -34.90 16.37 -14.32
CA SER A 482 -34.25 17.48 -13.60
C SER A 482 -35.12 18.75 -13.57
N ASP A 483 -36.43 18.63 -13.81
CA ASP A 483 -37.35 19.73 -14.15
C ASP A 483 -37.99 20.45 -12.95
N GLY A 484 -37.46 20.27 -11.74
CA GLY A 484 -37.93 20.90 -10.50
C GLY A 484 -37.85 22.43 -10.45
N GLY A 485 -37.40 23.10 -11.51
CA GLY A 485 -37.20 24.56 -11.57
C GLY A 485 -35.86 25.03 -10.96
N ASP A 486 -35.20 24.18 -10.17
CA ASP A 486 -33.96 24.46 -9.45
C ASP A 486 -32.73 23.70 -10.00
N GLY A 487 -32.85 23.04 -11.16
CA GLY A 487 -31.75 22.34 -11.84
C GLY A 487 -31.48 20.90 -11.36
N PHE A 488 -32.43 20.29 -10.67
CA PHE A 488 -32.37 18.89 -10.21
C PHE A 488 -33.78 18.34 -9.96
N GLY A 489 -33.91 17.01 -9.88
CA GLY A 489 -35.09 16.30 -9.40
C GLY A 489 -34.77 15.46 -8.16
N ASN A 490 -35.69 15.41 -7.20
CA ASN A 490 -35.57 14.58 -5.99
C ASN A 490 -36.66 13.51 -5.98
N TYR A 491 -36.26 12.28 -5.67
CA TYR A 491 -37.11 11.10 -5.66
C TYR A 491 -37.09 10.48 -4.27
N THR A 492 -38.28 10.15 -3.77
CA THR A 492 -38.42 9.50 -2.48
C THR A 492 -38.06 8.02 -2.61
N ILE A 493 -37.16 7.56 -1.74
CA ILE A 493 -36.72 6.17 -1.65
C ILE A 493 -37.00 5.59 -0.26
N THR A 494 -37.12 4.27 -0.17
CA THR A 494 -37.34 3.54 1.09
C THR A 494 -36.83 2.10 1.00
N ASP A 495 -36.24 1.62 2.09
CA ASP A 495 -35.71 0.27 2.34
C ASP A 495 -36.46 -0.45 3.48
N GLY A 496 -37.54 0.15 4.00
CA GLY A 496 -38.29 -0.36 5.16
C GLY A 496 -37.57 -0.25 6.52
N SER A 497 -36.31 0.19 6.59
CA SER A 497 -35.48 0.22 7.82
C SER A 497 -35.72 1.44 8.71
N GLY A 498 -36.30 2.51 8.16
CA GLY A 498 -36.33 3.84 8.78
C GLY A 498 -35.37 4.78 8.04
N GLY A 499 -35.59 6.11 8.09
CA GLY A 499 -34.78 7.06 7.31
C GLY A 499 -35.18 7.23 5.83
N GLY A 500 -36.09 6.40 5.30
CA GLY A 500 -36.75 6.60 3.99
C GLY A 500 -38.12 7.34 4.08
N GLY A 501 -38.63 7.85 2.96
CA GLY A 501 -39.93 8.56 2.85
C GLY A 501 -39.85 10.07 2.53
N GLU A 502 -40.96 10.81 2.68
CA GLU A 502 -41.03 12.24 2.30
C GLU A 502 -40.09 13.17 3.10
N GLU A 503 -39.65 12.74 4.28
CA GLU A 503 -38.70 13.45 5.15
C GLU A 503 -37.35 12.70 5.28
N GLY A 504 -37.14 11.63 4.49
CA GLY A 504 -35.97 10.77 4.51
C GLY A 504 -34.88 11.13 3.48
N VAL A 505 -33.86 10.28 3.35
CA VAL A 505 -32.78 10.42 2.35
C VAL A 505 -33.37 10.38 0.94
N PRO A 506 -33.25 11.45 0.13
CA PRO A 506 -33.75 11.42 -1.24
C PRO A 506 -32.68 10.87 -2.20
N PHE A 507 -33.15 10.29 -3.31
CA PHE A 507 -32.33 10.10 -4.49
C PHE A 507 -32.42 11.35 -5.37
N ARG A 508 -31.29 12.01 -5.59
CA ARG A 508 -31.18 13.24 -6.38
C ARG A 508 -30.62 12.96 -7.77
N VAL A 509 -31.31 13.52 -8.76
CA VAL A 509 -30.89 13.54 -10.17
C VAL A 509 -30.58 14.99 -10.57
N PRO A 510 -29.30 15.41 -10.55
CA PRO A 510 -28.91 16.76 -10.96
C PRO A 510 -28.94 16.96 -12.47
N GLU A 511 -28.92 18.22 -12.92
CA GLU A 511 -28.68 18.57 -14.33
C GLU A 511 -27.38 17.92 -14.85
N GLY A 512 -27.43 17.35 -16.05
CA GLY A 512 -26.31 16.64 -16.66
C GLY A 512 -26.14 15.17 -16.23
N SER A 513 -26.97 14.67 -15.30
CA SER A 513 -26.98 13.25 -14.91
C SER A 513 -27.36 12.33 -16.08
N TYR A 514 -26.74 11.14 -16.13
CA TYR A 514 -27.12 10.06 -17.04
C TYR A 514 -28.59 9.65 -16.88
N TYR A 515 -29.13 9.76 -15.65
CA TYR A 515 -30.46 9.26 -15.33
C TYR A 515 -31.59 10.09 -15.92
N ILE A 516 -31.35 11.32 -16.40
CA ILE A 516 -32.38 12.12 -17.05
C ILE A 516 -33.00 11.32 -18.22
N ASP A 517 -34.34 11.25 -18.24
CA ASP A 517 -35.17 10.47 -19.17
C ASP A 517 -35.06 8.94 -19.04
N GLN A 518 -34.26 8.39 -18.10
CA GLN A 518 -34.25 6.95 -17.80
C GLN A 518 -35.49 6.57 -16.99
N SER A 519 -35.99 5.35 -17.19
CA SER A 519 -37.11 4.82 -16.41
C SER A 519 -36.74 4.71 -14.93
N ILE A 520 -37.68 5.06 -14.06
CA ILE A 520 -37.54 4.82 -12.62
C ILE A 520 -37.72 3.32 -12.39
N PRO A 521 -36.79 2.64 -11.69
CA PRO A 521 -36.91 1.21 -11.37
C PRO A 521 -38.20 0.89 -10.60
N ASP A 522 -38.79 -0.27 -10.88
CA ASP A 522 -40.00 -0.74 -10.21
C ASP A 522 -39.76 -1.86 -9.18
N GLY A 523 -38.53 -2.38 -9.13
CA GLY A 523 -38.01 -3.28 -8.10
C GLY A 523 -37.03 -2.64 -7.10
N GLU A 524 -36.42 -3.51 -6.27
CA GLU A 524 -35.32 -3.14 -5.38
C GLU A 524 -34.07 -2.83 -6.18
N VAL A 525 -33.31 -1.83 -5.75
CA VAL A 525 -32.09 -1.39 -6.44
C VAL A 525 -30.90 -1.39 -5.50
N ILE A 526 -29.73 -1.61 -6.08
CA ILE A 526 -28.43 -1.31 -5.48
C ILE A 526 -27.98 0.04 -6.04
N PHE A 527 -27.57 0.95 -5.17
CA PHE A 527 -26.91 2.20 -5.52
C PHE A 527 -25.43 2.10 -5.20
N GLN A 528 -24.58 2.47 -6.15
CA GLN A 528 -23.15 2.69 -5.92
C GLN A 528 -22.73 4.03 -6.52
N GLY A 529 -22.81 5.09 -5.73
CA GLY A 529 -22.58 6.45 -6.20
C GLY A 529 -22.28 7.41 -5.06
N VAL A 530 -22.26 8.70 -5.36
CA VAL A 530 -21.80 9.71 -4.39
C VAL A 530 -22.88 10.06 -3.37
N LEU A 531 -22.51 10.07 -2.09
CA LEU A 531 -23.31 10.67 -1.03
C LEU A 531 -23.11 12.20 -1.04
N GLY A 532 -24.14 12.97 -1.34
CA GLY A 532 -24.10 14.43 -1.27
C GLY A 532 -24.80 14.96 -0.03
N GLN A 533 -24.72 16.27 0.20
CA GLN A 533 -25.48 16.97 1.23
C GLN A 533 -26.18 18.21 0.67
N PHE A 534 -27.37 18.51 1.19
CA PHE A 534 -28.11 19.73 0.93
C PHE A 534 -28.95 20.13 2.16
N SER A 535 -28.28 20.65 3.18
CA SER A 535 -28.90 21.01 4.47
C SER A 535 -29.65 22.36 4.44
N GLY A 536 -29.40 23.19 3.43
CA GLY A 536 -29.88 24.58 3.38
C GLY A 536 -29.10 25.55 4.28
N SER A 537 -27.97 25.10 4.84
CA SER A 537 -27.06 25.87 5.69
C SER A 537 -25.62 25.67 5.23
N ASP A 538 -24.78 26.70 5.28
CA ASP A 538 -23.33 26.58 5.00
C ASP A 538 -22.51 26.32 6.29
N ASP A 539 -23.20 25.97 7.38
CA ASP A 539 -22.58 25.64 8.67
C ASP A 539 -22.16 24.16 8.68
N PRO A 540 -20.85 23.84 8.78
CA PRO A 540 -20.36 22.46 8.73
C PRO A 540 -20.75 21.63 9.95
N SER A 541 -21.33 22.22 11.00
CA SER A 541 -21.87 21.47 12.14
C SER A 541 -23.27 20.90 11.92
N VAL A 542 -23.86 21.15 10.75
CA VAL A 542 -25.21 20.71 10.40
C VAL A 542 -25.15 19.31 9.77
N ASP A 543 -25.26 18.31 10.63
CA ASP A 543 -25.25 16.88 10.28
C ASP A 543 -26.66 16.41 9.85
N GLN A 544 -27.13 16.90 8.69
CA GLN A 544 -28.44 16.54 8.13
C GLN A 544 -28.57 16.95 6.65
N GLY A 545 -29.51 16.35 5.94
CA GLY A 545 -29.81 16.70 4.53
C GLY A 545 -28.97 15.94 3.52
N TYR A 546 -28.45 14.76 3.91
CA TYR A 546 -27.76 13.84 3.02
C TYR A 546 -28.68 13.27 1.94
N GLN A 547 -28.10 12.97 0.78
CA GLN A 547 -28.82 12.53 -0.41
C GLN A 547 -27.96 11.64 -1.30
N LEU A 548 -28.54 10.57 -1.84
CA LEU A 548 -27.89 9.73 -2.84
C LEU A 548 -27.91 10.46 -4.19
N THR A 549 -26.77 10.66 -4.83
CA THR A 549 -26.70 11.44 -6.09
C THR A 549 -26.45 10.53 -7.28
N GLY A 550 -27.45 10.35 -8.15
CA GLY A 550 -27.32 9.59 -9.39
C GLY A 550 -26.65 10.41 -10.48
N LEU A 551 -25.44 10.04 -10.89
CA LEU A 551 -24.63 10.80 -11.85
C LEU A 551 -24.31 9.98 -13.11
N ASP A 552 -23.69 8.82 -12.93
CA ASP A 552 -23.10 8.02 -13.99
C ASP A 552 -23.99 6.81 -14.34
N GLU A 553 -23.83 6.29 -15.57
CA GLU A 553 -24.36 4.99 -15.93
C GLU A 553 -23.77 3.91 -15.00
N GLY A 554 -24.64 3.11 -14.38
CA GLY A 554 -24.26 2.07 -13.43
C GLY A 554 -24.22 2.49 -11.96
N ASP A 555 -24.57 3.73 -11.61
CA ASP A 555 -24.77 4.10 -10.19
C ASP A 555 -26.01 3.41 -9.58
N LEU A 556 -26.93 2.89 -10.40
CA LEU A 556 -28.11 2.12 -10.02
C LEU A 556 -28.12 0.81 -10.79
N GLU A 557 -28.33 -0.29 -10.07
CA GLU A 557 -28.54 -1.62 -10.59
C GLU A 557 -29.88 -2.15 -10.06
N GLU A 558 -30.82 -2.48 -10.95
CA GLU A 558 -32.08 -3.09 -10.56
C GLU A 558 -31.83 -4.55 -10.23
N THR A 559 -32.18 -4.93 -9.01
CA THR A 559 -32.18 -6.32 -8.58
C THR A 559 -33.52 -6.93 -8.99
N ASP A 560 -33.52 -8.15 -9.51
CA ASP A 560 -34.74 -8.87 -9.91
C ASP A 560 -35.57 -9.35 -8.69
N GLY A 561 -35.69 -8.52 -7.64
CA GLY A 561 -36.48 -8.78 -6.44
C GLY A 561 -35.98 -9.97 -5.61
N GLY A 562 -34.66 -10.16 -5.53
CA GLY A 562 -34.04 -11.29 -4.85
C GLY A 562 -32.62 -11.03 -4.37
N GLY A 563 -32.31 -9.81 -3.91
CA GLY A 563 -30.94 -9.43 -3.57
C GLY A 563 -30.86 -8.43 -2.42
N GLY A 564 -31.22 -8.84 -1.20
CA GLY A 564 -30.23 -8.68 -0.14
C GLY A 564 -29.24 -9.81 -0.39
N ASP A 565 -27.96 -9.52 -0.57
CA ASP A 565 -26.95 -10.59 -0.66
C ASP A 565 -27.04 -11.34 0.68
N ALA A 566 -27.76 -12.46 0.67
CA ALA A 566 -27.71 -13.45 1.74
C ALA A 566 -26.24 -13.82 1.83
N GLN A 567 -25.54 -13.33 2.85
CA GLN A 567 -24.11 -13.56 2.94
C GLN A 567 -23.92 -15.07 3.10
N VAL A 568 -23.40 -15.71 2.06
CA VAL A 568 -23.22 -17.16 2.03
C VAL A 568 -22.11 -17.51 3.02
N ILE A 569 -22.50 -18.13 4.12
CA ILE A 569 -21.61 -18.63 5.17
C ILE A 569 -20.93 -19.92 4.71
N LEU A 570 -21.69 -20.79 4.02
CA LEU A 570 -21.22 -22.06 3.49
C LEU A 570 -22.07 -22.46 2.27
N ALA A 571 -21.43 -22.85 1.17
CA ALA A 571 -22.12 -23.47 0.04
C ALA A 571 -21.33 -24.70 -0.44
N GLU A 572 -22.00 -25.84 -0.52
CA GLU A 572 -21.44 -27.11 -0.98
C GLU A 572 -22.47 -27.85 -1.84
N ASP A 573 -22.17 -27.96 -3.14
CA ASP A 573 -23.01 -28.64 -4.15
C ASP A 573 -22.44 -30.00 -4.60
N PHE A 574 -21.28 -30.41 -4.07
CA PHE A 574 -20.57 -31.64 -4.40
C PHE A 574 -20.27 -31.83 -5.90
N GLN A 575 -20.31 -30.78 -6.73
CA GLN A 575 -20.20 -30.91 -8.18
C GLN A 575 -18.77 -31.08 -8.70
N ASP A 576 -17.77 -30.75 -7.89
CA ASP A 576 -16.34 -30.75 -8.26
C ASP A 576 -15.72 -32.14 -8.45
N GLY A 577 -16.44 -33.20 -8.03
CA GLY A 577 -16.24 -34.55 -8.55
C GLY A 577 -15.01 -35.31 -8.05
N ALA A 578 -14.34 -34.87 -6.97
CA ALA A 578 -13.12 -35.48 -6.46
C ALA A 578 -13.15 -35.89 -4.97
N ASP A 579 -13.92 -35.20 -4.13
CA ASP A 579 -13.94 -35.36 -2.67
C ASP A 579 -15.29 -34.87 -2.07
N LEU A 580 -15.36 -34.77 -0.74
CA LEU A 580 -16.52 -34.29 0.01
C LEU A 580 -16.52 -32.75 0.18
N GLY A 581 -15.72 -32.03 -0.61
CA GLY A 581 -15.69 -30.57 -0.65
C GLY A 581 -15.39 -29.96 0.72
N ALA A 582 -16.26 -29.05 1.18
CA ALA A 582 -16.18 -28.36 2.47
C ALA A 582 -16.40 -29.26 3.70
N PHE A 583 -16.46 -30.57 3.53
CA PHE A 583 -16.68 -31.54 4.59
C PHE A 583 -15.63 -32.66 4.62
N SER A 584 -15.27 -33.05 5.83
CA SER A 584 -14.46 -34.23 6.12
C SER A 584 -15.32 -35.35 6.71
N GLN A 585 -15.01 -36.58 6.33
CA GLN A 585 -15.59 -37.77 6.96
C GLN A 585 -14.73 -38.26 8.13
N TYR A 586 -15.39 -38.72 9.19
CA TYR A 586 -14.75 -39.50 10.26
C TYR A 586 -15.61 -40.70 10.64
N SER A 587 -15.02 -41.88 10.60
CA SER A 587 -15.68 -43.12 11.03
C SER A 587 -15.20 -43.54 12.41
N VAL A 588 -16.13 -43.60 13.37
CA VAL A 588 -15.87 -44.11 14.73
C VAL A 588 -16.09 -45.62 14.80
N SER A 589 -17.09 -46.12 14.07
CA SER A 589 -17.41 -47.55 13.91
C SER A 589 -18.18 -47.77 12.60
N SER A 590 -18.13 -49.00 12.07
CA SER A 590 -18.49 -49.39 10.68
C SER A 590 -17.33 -49.24 9.68
N ASP A 591 -17.37 -50.04 8.62
CA ASP A 591 -16.54 -49.90 7.42
C ASP A 591 -17.24 -49.14 6.27
N SER A 592 -18.46 -48.66 6.50
CA SER A 592 -19.29 -47.95 5.54
C SER A 592 -19.32 -46.45 5.82
N ASN A 593 -18.29 -45.76 5.34
CA ASN A 593 -18.07 -44.34 5.58
C ASN A 593 -18.82 -43.45 4.57
N TRP A 594 -18.96 -42.17 4.92
CA TRP A 594 -19.35 -41.13 3.96
C TRP A 594 -18.35 -41.05 2.81
N VAL A 595 -18.88 -40.98 1.58
CA VAL A 595 -18.09 -40.85 0.36
C VAL A 595 -18.80 -39.93 -0.62
N HIS A 596 -18.02 -39.26 -1.48
CA HIS A 596 -18.56 -38.60 -2.66
C HIS A 596 -19.04 -39.62 -3.69
N ARG A 597 -20.18 -39.35 -4.33
CA ARG A 597 -20.63 -40.07 -5.53
C ARG A 597 -21.20 -39.08 -6.53
N SER A 598 -21.31 -39.54 -7.79
CA SER A 598 -22.02 -38.79 -8.82
C SER A 598 -22.87 -39.70 -9.72
N PHE A 599 -24.00 -39.17 -10.19
CA PHE A 599 -24.87 -39.82 -11.14
C PHE A 599 -25.44 -38.80 -12.14
N GLU A 600 -25.39 -39.12 -13.44
CA GLU A 600 -25.86 -38.23 -14.53
C GLU A 600 -25.27 -36.80 -14.51
N GLY A 601 -24.11 -36.61 -13.88
CA GLY A 601 -23.43 -35.31 -13.78
C GLY A 601 -23.75 -34.53 -12.50
N ASN A 602 -24.59 -35.07 -11.61
CA ASN A 602 -24.86 -34.52 -10.29
C ASN A 602 -24.01 -35.24 -9.24
N GLY A 603 -23.19 -34.51 -8.49
CA GLY A 603 -22.46 -34.99 -7.31
C GLY A 603 -23.37 -35.00 -6.08
N TYR A 604 -22.95 -35.69 -5.02
CA TYR A 604 -23.59 -35.68 -3.70
C TYR A 604 -22.75 -36.45 -2.68
N ALA A 605 -22.89 -36.13 -1.40
CA ALA A 605 -22.40 -36.95 -0.30
C ALA A 605 -23.29 -38.18 -0.11
N TYR A 606 -22.68 -39.35 0.11
CA TYR A 606 -23.37 -40.63 0.14
C TYR A 606 -22.90 -41.51 1.30
N ILE A 607 -23.86 -42.14 1.98
CA ILE A 607 -23.59 -43.25 2.92
C ILE A 607 -24.67 -44.33 2.79
N ASN A 608 -24.27 -45.59 3.01
CA ASN A 608 -25.17 -46.74 3.01
C ASN A 608 -24.58 -47.87 3.85
N GLN A 609 -25.35 -48.38 4.80
CA GLN A 609 -24.93 -49.43 5.74
C GLN A 609 -25.31 -50.86 5.31
N TYR A 610 -25.81 -51.05 4.10
CA TYR A 610 -26.11 -52.39 3.59
C TYR A 610 -24.85 -53.28 3.59
N ASP A 611 -24.92 -54.42 4.30
CA ASP A 611 -23.81 -55.38 4.51
C ASP A 611 -22.63 -54.84 5.36
N ALA A 612 -22.80 -53.77 6.14
CA ALA A 612 -21.78 -53.24 7.06
C ALA A 612 -21.41 -54.24 8.17
N ASP A 613 -20.18 -54.14 8.69
CA ASP A 613 -19.63 -55.09 9.66
C ASP A 613 -20.15 -54.89 11.10
N GLU A 614 -20.51 -53.67 11.46
CA GLU A 614 -21.17 -53.32 12.71
C GLU A 614 -22.10 -52.09 12.57
N ALA A 615 -22.69 -51.65 13.69
CA ALA A 615 -23.54 -50.47 13.68
C ALA A 615 -22.73 -49.20 13.42
N ALA A 616 -23.27 -48.31 12.59
CA ALA A 616 -22.63 -47.09 12.18
C ALA A 616 -22.45 -46.08 13.31
N ASN A 617 -21.32 -45.38 13.26
CA ASN A 617 -21.12 -44.10 13.92
C ASN A 617 -20.19 -43.27 13.03
N ASP A 618 -20.75 -42.83 11.91
CA ASP A 618 -20.03 -42.19 10.82
C ASP A 618 -20.47 -40.73 10.70
N TRP A 619 -19.47 -39.86 10.62
CA TRP A 619 -19.65 -38.41 10.68
C TRP A 619 -19.21 -37.79 9.36
N LEU A 620 -19.98 -36.80 8.91
CA LEU A 620 -19.60 -35.84 7.89
C LEU A 620 -19.62 -34.47 8.58
N ILE A 621 -18.47 -33.80 8.69
CA ILE A 621 -18.26 -32.62 9.53
C ILE A 621 -17.71 -31.50 8.64
N THR A 622 -18.14 -30.26 8.85
CA THR A 622 -17.54 -29.10 8.17
C THR A 622 -16.04 -29.04 8.44
N ASP A 623 -15.25 -28.72 7.42
CA ASP A 623 -13.78 -28.61 7.55
C ASP A 623 -13.38 -27.37 8.35
N GLU A 624 -14.10 -26.28 8.13
CA GLU A 624 -13.89 -24.99 8.78
C GLU A 624 -14.92 -24.75 9.90
N VAL A 625 -14.52 -23.95 10.87
CA VAL A 625 -15.43 -23.46 11.92
C VAL A 625 -16.32 -22.37 11.35
N LEU A 626 -17.62 -22.46 11.58
CA LEU A 626 -18.61 -21.49 11.14
C LEU A 626 -18.78 -20.41 12.21
N ALA A 627 -18.34 -19.18 11.93
CA ALA A 627 -18.43 -18.05 12.85
C ALA A 627 -19.80 -17.37 12.78
N LEU A 628 -20.85 -18.01 13.29
CA LEU A 628 -22.23 -17.54 13.12
C LEU A 628 -22.53 -16.20 13.81
N ASP A 629 -21.82 -15.85 14.89
CA ASP A 629 -22.00 -14.55 15.57
C ASP A 629 -21.63 -13.32 14.68
N ASP A 630 -20.98 -13.53 13.54
CA ASP A 630 -20.64 -12.48 12.58
C ASP A 630 -21.81 -12.14 11.64
N PHE A 631 -22.91 -12.90 11.72
CA PHE A 631 -24.07 -12.81 10.82
C PHE A 631 -25.36 -12.58 11.64
N GLN A 632 -26.49 -12.38 10.98
CA GLN A 632 -27.81 -12.42 11.63
C GLN A 632 -28.76 -13.36 10.88
N ASN A 633 -29.74 -13.93 11.59
CA ASN A 633 -30.82 -14.76 11.01
C ASN A 633 -30.30 -15.88 10.09
N GLU A 634 -29.30 -16.63 10.52
CA GLU A 634 -28.65 -17.65 9.70
C GLU A 634 -29.60 -18.82 9.47
N VAL A 635 -29.68 -19.26 8.22
CA VAL A 635 -30.55 -20.35 7.80
C VAL A 635 -29.74 -21.38 7.04
N LEU A 636 -29.97 -22.65 7.37
CA LEU A 636 -29.46 -23.79 6.61
C LEU A 636 -30.56 -24.37 5.71
N THR A 637 -30.24 -24.56 4.44
CA THR A 637 -31.01 -25.38 3.49
C THR A 637 -30.11 -26.45 2.87
N PHE A 638 -30.66 -27.62 2.59
CA PHE A 638 -29.95 -28.68 1.87
C PHE A 638 -30.92 -29.67 1.25
N ALA A 639 -30.48 -30.45 0.28
CA ALA A 639 -31.27 -31.51 -0.32
C ALA A 639 -30.89 -32.87 0.29
N ASN A 640 -31.90 -33.72 0.54
CA ASN A 640 -31.67 -35.06 1.08
C ASN A 640 -32.55 -36.13 0.41
N VAL A 641 -32.01 -37.35 0.32
CA VAL A 641 -32.75 -38.55 -0.08
C VAL A 641 -32.50 -39.63 0.94
N LYS A 642 -33.58 -40.28 1.37
CA LYS A 642 -33.52 -41.52 2.14
C LYS A 642 -34.00 -42.70 1.29
N ARG A 643 -33.27 -43.82 1.33
CA ARG A 643 -33.74 -45.11 0.80
C ARG A 643 -33.56 -46.18 1.86
N TYR A 644 -34.54 -47.07 1.99
CA TYR A 644 -34.51 -48.19 2.94
C TYR A 644 -34.44 -47.71 4.42
N GLY A 645 -34.40 -48.65 5.35
CA GLY A 645 -34.56 -48.35 6.79
C GLY A 645 -36.01 -48.09 7.20
N SER A 646 -36.26 -48.01 8.51
CA SER A 646 -37.64 -47.99 9.05
C SER A 646 -37.97 -46.86 10.02
N GLY A 647 -37.03 -45.95 10.32
CA GLY A 647 -37.27 -44.78 11.16
C GLY A 647 -36.33 -43.61 10.87
N ASP A 648 -36.76 -42.38 11.19
CA ASP A 648 -36.09 -41.11 10.84
C ASP A 648 -35.03 -40.67 11.88
N THR A 649 -34.45 -41.62 12.61
CA THR A 649 -33.52 -41.35 13.73
C THR A 649 -32.07 -41.71 13.42
N ASP A 650 -31.84 -42.25 12.23
CA ASP A 650 -30.58 -42.78 11.75
C ASP A 650 -29.61 -41.66 11.33
N LEU A 651 -30.11 -40.59 10.69
CA LEU A 651 -29.31 -39.41 10.37
C LEU A 651 -29.63 -38.24 11.31
N ARG A 652 -28.58 -37.56 11.80
CA ARG A 652 -28.70 -36.45 12.75
C ARG A 652 -27.88 -35.26 12.33
N LEU A 653 -28.49 -34.08 12.40
CA LEU A 653 -27.79 -32.80 12.26
C LEU A 653 -27.40 -32.30 13.66
N LYS A 654 -26.12 -32.00 13.84
CA LYS A 654 -25.54 -31.60 15.13
C LYS A 654 -24.58 -30.45 14.98
N TYR A 655 -24.36 -29.73 16.06
CA TYR A 655 -23.28 -28.73 16.17
C TYR A 655 -22.41 -28.97 17.40
N SER A 656 -21.17 -28.51 17.35
CA SER A 656 -20.23 -28.50 18.48
C SER A 656 -19.47 -27.17 18.55
N THR A 657 -19.29 -26.65 19.77
CA THR A 657 -18.47 -25.46 20.07
C THR A 657 -17.09 -25.83 20.65
N ASP A 658 -16.83 -27.11 20.90
CA ASP A 658 -15.62 -27.62 21.56
C ASP A 658 -14.88 -28.69 20.75
N TYR A 659 -15.33 -28.97 19.52
CA TYR A 659 -14.57 -29.72 18.52
C TYR A 659 -13.47 -28.82 17.93
N ASP A 660 -12.27 -29.37 17.75
CA ASP A 660 -11.07 -28.64 17.34
C ASP A 660 -10.79 -28.73 15.82
N GLY A 661 -11.74 -29.28 15.06
CA GLY A 661 -11.64 -29.45 13.61
C GLY A 661 -10.90 -30.72 13.17
N GLU A 662 -10.25 -31.47 14.07
CA GLU A 662 -9.42 -32.61 13.70
C GLU A 662 -9.67 -33.87 14.56
N GLY A 663 -9.66 -35.04 13.90
CA GLY A 663 -9.64 -36.33 14.60
C GLY A 663 -11.00 -36.81 15.09
N ASP A 664 -11.02 -37.47 16.26
CA ASP A 664 -12.20 -38.22 16.74
C ASP A 664 -13.30 -37.28 17.29
N PRO A 665 -14.48 -37.20 16.63
CA PRO A 665 -15.56 -36.30 17.06
C PRO A 665 -16.16 -36.70 18.40
N THR A 666 -15.94 -37.93 18.89
CA THR A 666 -16.41 -38.36 20.22
C THR A 666 -15.63 -37.77 21.38
N SER A 667 -14.53 -37.06 21.09
CA SER A 667 -13.77 -36.29 22.09
C SER A 667 -14.42 -34.95 22.46
N ALA A 668 -15.35 -34.46 21.62
CA ALA A 668 -16.08 -33.21 21.78
C ALA A 668 -17.55 -33.43 22.19
N THR A 669 -18.22 -32.34 22.56
CA THR A 669 -19.64 -32.32 22.92
C THR A 669 -20.48 -31.87 21.72
N TRP A 670 -21.48 -32.66 21.36
CA TRP A 670 -22.36 -32.37 20.21
C TRP A 670 -23.82 -32.18 20.65
N THR A 671 -24.40 -31.04 20.28
CA THR A 671 -25.81 -30.71 20.50
C THR A 671 -26.62 -31.12 19.28
N ASP A 672 -27.75 -31.80 19.50
CA ASP A 672 -28.61 -32.34 18.46
C ASP A 672 -29.71 -31.34 18.06
N ILE A 673 -29.74 -30.96 16.78
CA ILE A 673 -30.73 -30.04 16.19
C ILE A 673 -31.57 -30.72 15.09
N SER A 674 -31.50 -32.05 14.97
CA SER A 674 -32.18 -32.83 13.92
C SER A 674 -33.69 -32.64 13.91
N GLY A 675 -34.29 -32.23 15.04
CA GLY A 675 -35.71 -31.92 15.15
C GLY A 675 -36.15 -30.66 14.41
N ARG A 676 -35.22 -29.84 13.92
CA ARG A 676 -35.49 -28.65 13.08
C ARG A 676 -35.55 -28.99 11.59
N VAL A 677 -35.10 -30.18 11.21
CA VAL A 677 -34.93 -30.60 9.82
C VAL A 677 -36.17 -31.34 9.34
N THR A 678 -36.56 -31.09 8.09
CA THR A 678 -37.54 -31.94 7.38
C THR A 678 -36.78 -33.00 6.58
N TRP A 679 -36.76 -34.22 7.11
CA TRP A 679 -36.08 -35.37 6.49
C TRP A 679 -36.99 -36.09 5.48
N ASP A 680 -36.40 -36.65 4.41
CA ASP A 680 -37.09 -37.56 3.50
C ASP A 680 -37.61 -38.79 4.25
N ASP A 681 -38.90 -39.09 4.09
CA ASP A 681 -39.61 -40.15 4.80
C ASP A 681 -39.45 -41.55 4.17
N ALA A 682 -38.49 -41.71 3.26
CA ALA A 682 -38.24 -42.90 2.44
C ALA A 682 -39.44 -43.36 1.59
N SER A 683 -40.46 -42.51 1.36
CA SER A 683 -41.67 -42.89 0.62
C SER A 683 -41.57 -42.73 -0.92
N GLY A 684 -40.59 -41.96 -1.41
CA GLY A 684 -40.45 -41.54 -2.81
C GLY A 684 -39.52 -42.39 -3.69
N ASP A 685 -39.07 -41.83 -4.82
CA ASP A 685 -37.97 -42.33 -5.69
C ASP A 685 -36.62 -41.67 -5.31
N TYR A 686 -35.53 -41.86 -6.07
CA TYR A 686 -34.22 -41.21 -5.82
C TYR A 686 -34.24 -39.70 -6.14
N THR A 687 -35.32 -39.01 -5.79
CA THR A 687 -35.52 -37.59 -6.05
C THR A 687 -35.22 -36.83 -4.76
N PHE A 688 -34.29 -35.87 -4.83
CA PHE A 688 -33.94 -35.02 -3.72
C PHE A 688 -35.15 -34.26 -3.17
N GLN A 689 -35.28 -34.24 -1.85
CA GLN A 689 -36.21 -33.39 -1.12
C GLN A 689 -35.41 -32.29 -0.40
N THR A 690 -35.85 -31.05 -0.54
CA THR A 690 -35.25 -29.93 0.19
C THR A 690 -35.61 -30.02 1.68
N ALA A 691 -34.60 -30.08 2.53
CA ALA A 691 -34.63 -29.84 3.95
C ALA A 691 -34.36 -28.36 4.25
N GLY A 692 -35.24 -27.74 5.03
CA GLY A 692 -35.11 -26.35 5.49
C GLY A 692 -36.35 -25.51 5.19
N PRO A 693 -36.34 -24.21 5.54
CA PRO A 693 -35.24 -23.51 6.22
C PRO A 693 -35.03 -24.02 7.65
N VAL A 694 -33.78 -24.36 7.99
CA VAL A 694 -33.37 -24.73 9.36
C VAL A 694 -32.78 -23.50 10.01
N ASP A 695 -33.51 -22.92 10.95
CA ASP A 695 -33.07 -21.75 11.74
C ASP A 695 -31.83 -22.11 12.57
N LEU A 696 -30.74 -21.37 12.35
CA LEU A 696 -29.46 -21.46 13.07
C LEU A 696 -29.18 -20.24 13.95
N SER A 697 -30.08 -19.25 13.99
CA SER A 697 -29.86 -17.96 14.66
C SER A 697 -29.73 -18.00 16.18
N ASP A 698 -30.07 -19.13 16.80
CA ASP A 698 -29.91 -19.35 18.25
C ASP A 698 -28.66 -20.16 18.62
N LEU A 699 -27.84 -20.52 17.63
CA LEU A 699 -26.58 -21.24 17.87
C LEU A 699 -25.53 -20.28 18.45
N PRO A 700 -24.72 -20.73 19.42
CA PRO A 700 -23.75 -19.86 20.07
C PRO A 700 -22.44 -19.76 19.27
N GLY A 701 -22.05 -18.56 18.81
CA GLY A 701 -20.68 -18.27 18.37
C GLY A 701 -20.17 -19.14 17.22
N SER A 702 -18.88 -19.46 17.30
CA SER A 702 -18.19 -20.29 16.31
C SER A 702 -18.47 -21.78 16.53
N VAL A 703 -19.04 -22.46 15.55
CA VAL A 703 -19.48 -23.87 15.64
C VAL A 703 -18.97 -24.72 14.47
N TYR A 704 -18.76 -26.00 14.72
CA TYR A 704 -18.71 -27.01 13.66
C TYR A 704 -20.08 -27.65 13.48
N LEU A 705 -20.52 -27.85 12.25
CA LEU A 705 -21.74 -28.59 11.92
C LEU A 705 -21.40 -30.00 11.45
N ALA A 706 -22.23 -30.97 11.80
CA ALA A 706 -22.04 -32.35 11.38
C ALA A 706 -23.34 -33.09 11.10
N PHE A 707 -23.30 -33.92 10.06
CA PHE A 707 -24.24 -34.99 9.80
C PHE A 707 -23.69 -36.30 10.37
N GLN A 708 -24.30 -36.75 11.46
CA GLN A 708 -23.95 -38.02 12.11
C GLN A 708 -24.95 -39.09 11.67
N TYR A 709 -24.45 -40.11 10.98
CA TYR A 709 -25.20 -41.33 10.71
C TYR A 709 -24.93 -42.35 11.82
N THR A 710 -26.00 -42.75 12.52
CA THR A 710 -25.97 -43.76 13.58
C THR A 710 -27.00 -44.83 13.27
N GLU A 711 -26.77 -46.06 13.72
CA GLU A 711 -27.67 -47.24 13.60
C GLU A 711 -27.23 -48.26 12.53
N ALA A 712 -27.90 -49.41 12.54
CA ALA A 712 -27.63 -50.59 11.71
C ALA A 712 -28.86 -50.99 10.87
N ASP A 713 -29.78 -50.06 10.64
CA ASP A 713 -30.79 -50.23 9.61
C ASP A 713 -30.06 -49.99 8.27
N ASP A 714 -30.26 -50.83 7.26
CA ASP A 714 -29.60 -50.75 5.93
C ASP A 714 -30.00 -49.49 5.12
N ALA A 715 -30.23 -48.37 5.79
CA ALA A 715 -30.65 -47.12 5.22
C ALA A 715 -29.49 -46.47 4.46
N LEU A 716 -29.88 -45.77 3.41
CA LEU A 716 -29.01 -45.05 2.51
C LEU A 716 -29.44 -43.60 2.54
N TRP A 717 -28.45 -42.73 2.70
CA TRP A 717 -28.63 -41.28 2.63
C TRP A 717 -27.78 -40.68 1.52
N GLN A 718 -28.39 -39.69 0.84
CA GLN A 718 -27.71 -38.76 -0.04
C GLN A 718 -27.97 -37.35 0.48
N LEU A 719 -26.93 -36.53 0.53
CA LEU A 719 -26.99 -35.12 0.88
C LEU A 719 -26.39 -34.31 -0.26
N ASP A 720 -27.03 -33.20 -0.59
CA ASP A 720 -26.65 -32.35 -1.71
C ASP A 720 -27.08 -30.90 -1.46
N ASP A 721 -26.61 -29.94 -2.26
CA ASP A 721 -26.99 -28.52 -2.24
C ASP A 721 -27.00 -27.90 -0.82
N ILE A 722 -25.96 -28.13 -0.01
CA ILE A 722 -25.87 -27.59 1.35
C ILE A 722 -25.54 -26.10 1.28
N LEU A 723 -26.45 -25.26 1.78
CA LEU A 723 -26.32 -23.81 1.80
C LEU A 723 -26.63 -23.26 3.19
N ILE A 724 -25.72 -22.45 3.73
CA ILE A 724 -25.92 -21.63 4.92
C ILE A 724 -25.74 -20.18 4.53
N GLU A 725 -26.73 -19.36 4.85
CA GLU A 725 -26.77 -17.95 4.50
C GLU A 725 -27.46 -17.12 5.58
N GLU A 726 -27.18 -15.81 5.61
CA GLU A 726 -27.94 -14.82 6.39
C GLU A 726 -29.28 -14.53 5.70
N GLU A 727 -30.42 -14.82 6.36
CA GLU A 727 -31.74 -14.55 5.80
C GLU A 727 -32.05 -13.04 5.84
N GLY A 728 -32.07 -12.40 4.67
CA GLY A 728 -32.58 -11.04 4.51
C GLY A 728 -34.05 -10.96 4.96
N ALA A 729 -34.35 -10.07 5.90
CA ALA A 729 -35.67 -9.96 6.51
C ALA A 729 -36.78 -9.68 5.47
N SER A 730 -37.55 -10.71 5.09
CA SER A 730 -38.80 -10.51 4.35
C SER A 730 -39.98 -11.24 5.03
N ASP A 731 -40.99 -10.43 5.40
CA ASP A 731 -42.26 -10.88 5.94
C ASP A 731 -43.08 -11.61 4.86
N GLY A 732 -43.12 -12.93 4.97
CA GLY A 732 -44.35 -13.69 4.77
C GLY A 732 -44.87 -13.86 3.35
N GLY A 733 -44.44 -14.93 2.68
CA GLY A 733 -45.27 -15.57 1.66
C GLY A 733 -44.53 -16.43 0.64
N PHE A 734 -44.14 -17.64 1.03
CA PHE A 734 -43.77 -18.68 0.06
C PHE A 734 -44.93 -18.94 -0.91
N SER A 735 -44.83 -18.42 -2.14
CA SER A 735 -45.53 -18.97 -3.29
C SER A 735 -44.65 -20.03 -3.94
N ASP A 736 -45.09 -21.28 -3.77
CA ASP A 736 -44.64 -22.52 -4.40
C ASP A 736 -43.93 -22.32 -5.76
N PRO A 737 -42.66 -22.76 -5.94
CA PRO A 737 -42.01 -22.68 -7.24
C PRO A 737 -42.69 -23.62 -8.25
N PRO A 738 -42.75 -23.24 -9.53
CA PRO A 738 -43.48 -23.98 -10.54
C PRO A 738 -42.79 -25.31 -10.81
N GLY A 739 -43.42 -26.39 -10.34
CA GLY A 739 -43.00 -27.75 -10.69
C GLY A 739 -42.85 -27.94 -12.19
N ARG A 740 -41.74 -28.55 -12.61
CA ARG A 740 -41.53 -29.15 -13.94
C ARG A 740 -40.13 -29.78 -14.03
N PRO A 741 -39.96 -30.77 -14.91
CA PRO A 741 -40.71 -32.01 -15.10
C PRO A 741 -39.90 -33.27 -14.77
#